data_AF-M0JGJ4-F1
#
_entry.id   AF-M0JGJ4-F1
#
_cell.length_a   1.000
_cell.length_b   1.000
_cell.length_c   1.000
_cell.angle_alpha   90.00
_cell.angle_beta   90.00
_cell.angle_gamma   90.00
#
_symmetry.space_group_name_H-M   'P 1'
#
loop_
_entity.id
_entity.type
_entity.pdbx_description
1 polymer ?
#
loop_
_entity_poly.entity_id
_entity_poly.type
_entity_poly.pdbx_seq_one_letter_code
_entity_poly.pdbx_strand_id
1 'polypeptide(L)'
;MLSASAMAAPSGVTFVESPIQSDTTWTEDGGPYRLIRNVAVEPGATLTIRPGTEVQLAEGVSLTVRGSLRATGTETRPVLITQSAASGRDLRWETIRYNGSESSTLSLRNTTLRGGRSGITTTSGEGAVAVTDSRLQNFSVAGLSANGTTTPPVTITRSTLSEIGGHAIRASPSIGAVEEVELDSTDRRRNRTARHTLRLAPGVGVSMETIRLRYPTERSVADIETGSLRRIGLDTDNDGDIDQSFDDDVSDVSVSGRHVEISLSHSTYVSSRDRLIVEYDGVVNPRTRGVYPVGVSLLERRVPQLSDGVHAMYVVGAETTPYAYAPPTDLTRVRGITVSDSEFEDIDGAGLFADADIATGIRVSDSRFTDVRGDGVAIRAAQSEGSFRGNSLHAGDAGIHVETRTQTTLVANENRISESETGIRVRQSERRDRGVTRVTLRGNELVDNDRNGLEIQSETSEGELWLTDNVISENGEHGVALSNWAIRNGRVTGNRVLNNGEDGVAVNSHVVRNVTLSRNRIAENGGDGLDVFVRALARDFVATNNTIVDNRGHALTVRSDLLVHRVTVAGNRLANNGGAGVLVSSPLTHSGQLTVSDNVIAANGYGLVSRGTLNATVRNNDIVFNTNTHVRPPALDGVAPGTGLYVAEGSRGAILDQSDVDAPFEELVANPQLRQQIEIATLWDDTVAVLRTDGVSHTRSTAEGAVDIRRVDDSLPTGIELSYGEADADRYRIANNDVYGHDTGMDINISRLVTANATARIVTDSIRTVNAESNYWGAASGPYHSSILPEGDGDEITITNGWVDFIPVADAPIGQRYRRPTPRLSTPSTAVAGSQIQLSGAESAAETGSVSEYHFVVNGTSHTTRERAGLSLRMPNETLTVALSVEDGLGIDSNESATARIRPVPATGSESADSTETAAALTEPEPGAASGSGLLSAWGLLGGGCFLSALFFGGYGMVRTVRSQPVPLRGLFVQLLAGVGILVWLVAGVVGSTRLVFVAGVAGALWVGLTAIAYLVATRT
;
A
#
# COMPACT_ATOMS: atom_id res chain seq x y z
N MET A 1 -16.78 -72.56 -45.34
CA MET A 1 -17.00 -71.10 -45.44
C MET A 1 -16.78 -70.49 -44.07
N LEU A 2 -15.78 -69.62 -43.94
CA LEU A 2 -15.56 -68.71 -42.80
C LEU A 2 -15.50 -67.31 -43.43
N SER A 3 -16.39 -66.40 -43.01
CA SER A 3 -16.29 -64.97 -43.36
C SER A 3 -15.55 -64.25 -42.24
N ALA A 4 -14.50 -63.54 -42.64
CA ALA A 4 -13.52 -62.89 -41.80
C ALA A 4 -14.04 -61.58 -41.19
N SER A 5 -13.66 -61.36 -39.93
CA SER A 5 -13.65 -60.05 -39.28
C SER A 5 -12.80 -59.06 -40.08
N ALA A 6 -13.35 -57.88 -40.36
CA ALA A 6 -12.58 -56.74 -40.82
C ALA A 6 -11.89 -56.09 -39.62
N MET A 7 -10.56 -56.13 -39.67
CA MET A 7 -9.60 -55.52 -38.77
C MET A 7 -9.73 -53.98 -38.85
N ALA A 8 -9.96 -53.29 -37.73
CA ALA A 8 -9.84 -51.83 -37.67
C ALA A 8 -8.37 -51.46 -37.91
N ALA A 9 -8.10 -50.68 -38.95
CA ALA A 9 -6.76 -50.20 -39.26
C ALA A 9 -6.23 -49.30 -38.12
N PRO A 10 -4.91 -49.28 -37.85
CA PRO A 10 -4.33 -48.38 -36.86
C PRO A 10 -4.59 -46.91 -37.27
N SER A 11 -4.92 -46.05 -36.30
CA SER A 11 -5.07 -44.61 -36.47
C SER A 11 -3.75 -44.01 -36.99
N GLY A 12 -3.68 -43.78 -38.30
CA GLY A 12 -2.52 -43.16 -38.95
C GLY A 12 -2.46 -41.67 -38.64
N VAL A 13 -1.25 -41.14 -38.49
CA VAL A 13 -1.01 -39.68 -38.38
C VAL A 13 -1.50 -38.98 -39.66
N THR A 14 -2.35 -37.97 -39.52
CA THR A 14 -2.79 -37.13 -40.65
C THR A 14 -1.86 -35.95 -40.80
N PHE A 15 -1.03 -35.94 -41.84
CA PHE A 15 -0.15 -34.81 -42.15
C PHE A 15 -0.93 -33.68 -42.80
N VAL A 16 -0.85 -32.47 -42.22
CA VAL A 16 -1.49 -31.26 -42.73
C VAL A 16 -0.42 -30.35 -43.32
N GLU A 17 -0.41 -30.24 -44.65
CA GLU A 17 0.64 -29.55 -45.39
C GLU A 17 0.14 -28.42 -46.30
N SER A 18 -1.18 -28.32 -46.48
CA SER A 18 -1.83 -27.33 -47.35
C SER A 18 -2.71 -26.38 -46.54
N PRO A 19 -2.91 -25.14 -47.00
CA PRO A 19 -3.86 -24.21 -46.39
C PRO A 19 -5.30 -24.76 -46.36
N ILE A 20 -6.05 -24.38 -45.33
CA ILE A 20 -7.48 -24.66 -45.18
C ILE A 20 -8.25 -23.53 -45.86
N GLN A 21 -8.80 -23.82 -47.05
CA GLN A 21 -9.45 -22.84 -47.91
C GLN A 21 -10.99 -22.85 -47.81
N SER A 22 -11.57 -23.86 -47.15
CA SER A 22 -13.00 -23.99 -46.90
C SER A 22 -13.23 -24.57 -45.51
N ASP A 23 -14.45 -24.47 -45.00
CA ASP A 23 -14.82 -25.02 -43.70
C ASP A 23 -14.37 -26.48 -43.57
N THR A 24 -13.60 -26.75 -42.53
CA THR A 24 -12.93 -28.04 -42.32
C THR A 24 -13.11 -28.46 -40.86
N THR A 25 -13.35 -29.75 -40.65
CA THR A 25 -13.51 -30.32 -39.31
C THR A 25 -12.46 -31.38 -39.05
N TRP A 26 -11.75 -31.25 -37.93
CA TRP A 26 -10.80 -32.24 -37.41
C TRP A 26 -11.44 -33.03 -36.26
N THR A 27 -11.23 -34.34 -36.25
CA THR A 27 -11.86 -35.28 -35.30
C THR A 27 -10.83 -36.27 -34.75
N GLU A 28 -11.06 -36.79 -33.55
CA GLU A 28 -10.19 -37.80 -32.91
C GLU A 28 -9.87 -38.99 -33.84
N ASP A 29 -10.87 -39.56 -34.53
CA ASP A 29 -10.69 -40.71 -35.44
C ASP A 29 -9.77 -40.41 -36.65
N GLY A 30 -9.62 -39.13 -37.00
CA GLY A 30 -8.74 -38.67 -38.07
C GLY A 30 -7.38 -38.16 -37.58
N GLY A 31 -7.15 -38.17 -36.28
CA GLY A 31 -5.93 -37.68 -35.63
C GLY A 31 -4.95 -38.81 -35.25
N PRO A 32 -3.76 -38.44 -34.74
CA PRO A 32 -3.32 -37.07 -34.50
C PRO A 32 -3.04 -36.31 -35.80
N TYR A 33 -3.39 -35.02 -35.84
CA TYR A 33 -3.10 -34.14 -36.98
C TYR A 33 -1.72 -33.51 -36.80
N ARG A 34 -0.81 -33.68 -37.76
CA ARG A 34 0.58 -33.21 -37.64
C ARG A 34 0.90 -32.13 -38.66
N LEU A 35 1.31 -30.95 -38.17
CA LEU A 35 1.75 -29.81 -38.97
C LEU A 35 3.28 -29.78 -38.98
N ILE A 36 3.88 -30.13 -40.12
CA ILE A 36 5.34 -30.11 -40.31
C ILE A 36 5.85 -28.83 -40.99
N ARG A 37 4.93 -27.95 -41.39
CA ARG A 37 5.18 -26.64 -42.00
C ARG A 37 4.05 -25.69 -41.61
N ASN A 38 4.25 -24.40 -41.85
CA ASN A 38 3.21 -23.40 -41.58
C ASN A 38 1.94 -23.68 -42.38
N VAL A 39 0.79 -23.65 -41.70
CA VAL A 39 -0.54 -23.85 -42.31
C VAL A 39 -1.40 -22.62 -42.01
N ALA A 40 -2.21 -22.20 -42.99
CA ALA A 40 -3.13 -21.08 -42.83
C ALA A 40 -4.59 -21.54 -42.93
N VAL A 41 -5.45 -21.04 -42.06
CA VAL A 41 -6.91 -21.00 -42.26
C VAL A 41 -7.21 -19.70 -43.00
N GLU A 42 -7.56 -19.81 -44.28
CA GLU A 42 -7.71 -18.65 -45.16
C GLU A 42 -8.99 -17.84 -44.84
N PRO A 43 -9.06 -16.56 -45.26
CA PRO A 43 -10.23 -15.72 -45.01
C PRO A 43 -11.54 -16.38 -45.45
N GLY A 44 -12.56 -16.31 -44.62
CA GLY A 44 -13.88 -16.91 -44.87
C GLY A 44 -13.99 -18.41 -44.57
N ALA A 45 -12.89 -19.11 -44.31
CA ALA A 45 -12.92 -20.51 -43.88
C ALA A 45 -12.92 -20.65 -42.35
N THR A 46 -13.56 -21.70 -41.84
CA THR A 46 -13.54 -22.07 -40.42
C THR A 46 -12.91 -23.44 -40.20
N LEU A 47 -11.86 -23.50 -39.38
CA LEU A 47 -11.35 -24.77 -38.84
C LEU A 47 -12.06 -25.10 -37.52
N THR A 48 -12.79 -26.21 -37.48
CA THR A 48 -13.40 -26.73 -36.26
C THR A 48 -12.64 -27.96 -35.76
N ILE A 49 -12.17 -27.94 -34.51
CA ILE A 49 -11.47 -29.06 -33.87
C ILE A 49 -12.39 -29.67 -32.81
N ARG A 50 -12.81 -30.92 -33.02
CA ARG A 50 -13.78 -31.62 -32.16
C ARG A 50 -13.13 -32.21 -30.88
N PRO A 51 -13.94 -32.54 -29.84
CA PRO A 51 -13.44 -33.15 -28.60
C PRO A 51 -12.54 -34.37 -28.83
N GLY A 52 -11.52 -34.53 -27.98
CA GLY A 52 -10.56 -35.64 -28.04
C GLY A 52 -9.51 -35.57 -29.15
N THR A 53 -9.56 -34.54 -30.00
CA THR A 53 -8.61 -34.40 -31.12
C THR A 53 -7.24 -33.92 -30.62
N GLU A 54 -6.18 -34.57 -31.09
CA GLU A 54 -4.79 -34.16 -30.89
C GLU A 54 -4.21 -33.49 -32.15
N VAL A 55 -3.57 -32.34 -31.97
CA VAL A 55 -2.84 -31.59 -33.00
C VAL A 55 -1.39 -31.41 -32.57
N GLN A 56 -0.46 -31.82 -33.44
CA GLN A 56 0.98 -31.79 -33.19
C GLN A 56 1.68 -30.83 -34.16
N LEU A 57 2.39 -29.84 -33.64
CA LEU A 57 3.18 -28.90 -34.44
C LEU A 57 4.68 -29.23 -34.33
N ALA A 58 5.39 -29.18 -35.46
CA ALA A 58 6.84 -29.31 -35.48
C ALA A 58 7.54 -28.01 -35.03
N GLU A 59 8.86 -28.10 -34.81
CA GLU A 59 9.69 -26.97 -34.40
C GLU A 59 9.54 -25.77 -35.35
N GLY A 60 9.38 -24.56 -34.80
CA GLY A 60 9.24 -23.32 -35.56
C GLY A 60 7.96 -23.20 -36.40
N VAL A 61 7.05 -24.18 -36.34
CA VAL A 61 5.81 -24.18 -37.13
C VAL A 61 4.73 -23.34 -36.45
N SER A 62 4.00 -22.58 -37.27
CA SER A 62 2.81 -21.81 -36.87
C SER A 62 1.53 -22.32 -37.56
N LEU A 63 0.40 -22.24 -36.85
CA LEU A 63 -0.93 -22.26 -37.44
C LEU A 63 -1.45 -20.82 -37.55
N THR A 64 -1.64 -20.31 -38.76
CA THR A 64 -2.10 -18.92 -38.99
C THR A 64 -3.60 -18.89 -39.26
N VAL A 65 -4.36 -18.16 -38.45
CA VAL A 65 -5.82 -18.03 -38.54
C VAL A 65 -6.15 -16.67 -39.15
N ARG A 66 -6.43 -16.66 -40.46
CA ARG A 66 -6.97 -15.48 -41.19
C ARG A 66 -8.49 -15.52 -41.36
N GLY A 67 -9.07 -16.72 -41.31
CA GLY A 67 -10.50 -16.96 -41.14
C GLY A 67 -10.84 -17.18 -39.65
N SER A 68 -11.54 -18.27 -39.32
CA SER A 68 -11.89 -18.60 -37.93
C SER A 68 -11.33 -19.95 -37.46
N LEU A 69 -11.00 -20.03 -36.17
CA LEU A 69 -10.59 -21.26 -35.49
C LEU A 69 -11.50 -21.51 -34.29
N ARG A 70 -12.09 -22.70 -34.24
CA ARG A 70 -12.97 -23.12 -33.14
C ARG A 70 -12.53 -24.49 -32.61
N ALA A 71 -11.85 -24.52 -31.46
CA ALA A 71 -11.58 -25.73 -30.72
C ALA A 71 -12.67 -25.95 -29.66
N THR A 72 -13.44 -27.02 -29.82
CA THR A 72 -14.63 -27.29 -28.99
C THR A 72 -14.44 -28.55 -28.15
N GLY A 73 -13.43 -28.58 -27.27
CA GLY A 73 -13.25 -29.68 -26.33
C GLY A 73 -14.36 -29.77 -25.28
N THR A 74 -14.36 -30.86 -24.53
CA THR A 74 -15.14 -31.02 -23.29
C THR A 74 -14.20 -31.35 -22.13
N GLU A 75 -14.65 -31.17 -20.89
CA GLU A 75 -13.87 -31.49 -19.69
C GLU A 75 -13.34 -32.94 -19.70
N THR A 76 -14.17 -33.89 -20.15
CA THR A 76 -13.82 -35.31 -20.25
C THR A 76 -13.02 -35.68 -21.51
N ARG A 77 -13.06 -34.85 -22.54
CA ARG A 77 -12.40 -35.06 -23.84
C ARG A 77 -11.85 -33.73 -24.35
N PRO A 78 -10.78 -33.22 -23.73
CA PRO A 78 -10.20 -31.94 -24.13
C PRO A 78 -9.59 -32.03 -25.53
N VAL A 79 -9.44 -30.89 -26.19
CA VAL A 79 -8.58 -30.78 -27.38
C VAL A 79 -7.14 -30.58 -26.90
N LEU A 80 -6.19 -31.33 -27.48
CA LEU A 80 -4.76 -31.19 -27.17
C LEU A 80 -4.03 -30.60 -28.38
N ILE A 81 -3.37 -29.46 -28.21
CA ILE A 81 -2.48 -28.87 -29.19
C ILE A 81 -1.07 -28.81 -28.57
N THR A 82 -0.12 -29.53 -29.16
CA THR A 82 1.19 -29.75 -28.55
C THR A 82 2.32 -29.90 -29.58
N GLN A 83 3.56 -30.01 -29.11
CA GLN A 83 4.72 -30.28 -29.94
C GLN A 83 4.75 -31.75 -30.44
N SER A 84 5.33 -31.98 -31.61
CA SER A 84 5.53 -33.34 -32.15
C SER A 84 6.51 -34.17 -31.30
N ALA A 85 6.20 -35.44 -31.06
CA ALA A 85 6.95 -36.36 -30.18
C ALA A 85 8.40 -36.68 -30.62
N ALA A 86 8.81 -36.31 -31.84
CA ALA A 86 10.15 -36.58 -32.37
C ALA A 86 11.20 -35.50 -32.03
N SER A 87 10.79 -34.46 -31.31
CA SER A 87 11.61 -33.28 -31.04
C SER A 87 12.11 -33.32 -29.58
N GLY A 88 13.41 -33.09 -29.35
CA GLY A 88 13.96 -32.98 -27.99
C GLY A 88 13.27 -31.89 -27.16
N ARG A 89 13.47 -31.89 -25.83
CA ARG A 89 12.78 -30.98 -24.89
C ARG A 89 12.93 -29.48 -25.20
N ASP A 90 13.90 -29.10 -26.03
CA ASP A 90 14.23 -27.70 -26.35
C ASP A 90 13.64 -27.20 -27.68
N LEU A 91 13.00 -28.06 -28.47
CA LEU A 91 12.52 -27.75 -29.82
C LEU A 91 11.04 -27.35 -29.81
N ARG A 92 10.78 -26.04 -29.73
CA ARG A 92 9.43 -25.45 -29.58
C ARG A 92 8.77 -25.14 -30.92
N TRP A 93 7.46 -25.36 -31.03
CA TRP A 93 6.66 -24.80 -32.12
C TRP A 93 6.46 -23.29 -31.91
N GLU A 94 6.12 -22.53 -32.95
CA GLU A 94 6.16 -21.08 -32.88
C GLU A 94 4.94 -20.49 -32.16
N THR A 95 3.74 -20.53 -32.77
CA THR A 95 2.51 -19.95 -32.20
C THR A 95 1.26 -20.29 -33.03
N ILE A 96 0.07 -20.17 -32.42
CA ILE A 96 -1.20 -20.03 -33.15
C ILE A 96 -1.35 -18.54 -33.44
N ARG A 97 -1.07 -18.15 -34.68
CA ARG A 97 -1.08 -16.76 -35.10
C ARG A 97 -2.47 -16.33 -35.54
N TYR A 98 -3.13 -15.48 -34.78
CA TYR A 98 -4.37 -14.84 -35.18
C TYR A 98 -4.09 -13.58 -36.02
N ASN A 99 -4.56 -13.58 -37.27
CA ASN A 99 -4.46 -12.48 -38.22
C ASN A 99 -5.78 -12.34 -39.00
N GLY A 100 -6.89 -12.30 -38.25
CA GLY A 100 -8.24 -12.27 -38.77
C GLY A 100 -8.77 -10.86 -39.08
N SER A 101 -9.97 -10.82 -39.66
CA SER A 101 -10.78 -9.62 -39.90
C SER A 101 -11.89 -9.44 -38.85
N GLU A 102 -12.72 -8.41 -38.98
CA GLU A 102 -13.88 -8.17 -38.09
C GLU A 102 -14.83 -9.37 -37.95
N SER A 103 -14.97 -10.21 -38.99
CA SER A 103 -15.83 -11.40 -38.98
C SER A 103 -15.13 -12.66 -38.47
N SER A 104 -13.84 -12.57 -38.13
CA SER A 104 -13.01 -13.70 -37.73
C SER A 104 -12.99 -13.88 -36.22
N THR A 105 -12.92 -15.13 -35.76
CA THR A 105 -12.80 -15.44 -34.33
C THR A 105 -11.80 -16.58 -34.09
N LEU A 106 -11.07 -16.49 -32.98
CA LEU A 106 -10.30 -17.60 -32.42
C LEU A 106 -10.92 -17.97 -31.08
N SER A 107 -11.52 -19.15 -30.99
CA SER A 107 -12.16 -19.64 -29.77
C SER A 107 -11.59 -20.99 -29.35
N LEU A 108 -11.03 -21.03 -28.14
CA LEU A 108 -10.58 -22.25 -27.47
C LEU A 108 -11.47 -22.55 -26.27
N ARG A 109 -12.08 -23.74 -26.26
CA ARG A 109 -12.87 -24.24 -25.13
C ARG A 109 -12.37 -25.62 -24.74
N ASN A 110 -12.14 -25.86 -23.44
CA ASN A 110 -11.58 -27.12 -22.92
C ASN A 110 -10.39 -27.60 -23.75
N THR A 111 -9.46 -26.70 -24.00
CA THR A 111 -8.28 -26.93 -24.84
C THR A 111 -7.03 -26.84 -23.98
N THR A 112 -6.09 -27.77 -24.18
CA THR A 112 -4.73 -27.69 -23.63
C THR A 112 -3.78 -27.32 -24.75
N LEU A 113 -3.12 -26.17 -24.62
CA LEU A 113 -2.10 -25.66 -25.53
C LEU A 113 -0.75 -25.70 -24.80
N ARG A 114 0.26 -26.40 -25.35
CA ARG A 114 1.55 -26.53 -24.65
C ARG A 114 2.79 -26.69 -25.53
N GLY A 115 3.94 -26.26 -25.00
CA GLY A 115 5.27 -26.56 -25.56
C GLY A 115 5.68 -25.69 -26.75
N GLY A 116 5.11 -24.49 -26.86
CA GLY A 116 5.44 -23.53 -27.92
C GLY A 116 6.39 -22.44 -27.45
N ARG A 117 6.75 -21.51 -28.34
CA ARG A 117 7.37 -20.23 -27.99
C ARG A 117 6.33 -19.30 -27.38
N SER A 118 5.21 -19.12 -28.08
CA SER A 118 3.99 -18.49 -27.56
C SER A 118 2.78 -19.36 -27.84
N GLY A 119 1.76 -19.32 -26.99
CA GLY A 119 0.52 -20.05 -27.24
C GLY A 119 -0.26 -19.43 -28.40
N ILE A 120 -0.73 -18.20 -28.20
CA ILE A 120 -1.47 -17.42 -29.19
C ILE A 120 -0.71 -16.12 -29.46
N THR A 121 -0.57 -15.73 -30.73
CA THR A 121 -0.05 -14.42 -31.12
C THR A 121 -1.04 -13.68 -31.99
N THR A 122 -1.52 -12.51 -31.57
CA THR A 122 -2.43 -11.68 -32.36
C THR A 122 -1.64 -10.60 -33.11
N THR A 123 -1.73 -10.56 -34.43
CA THR A 123 -1.14 -9.51 -35.27
C THR A 123 -2.17 -8.55 -35.86
N SER A 124 -3.46 -8.85 -35.69
CA SER A 124 -4.60 -8.03 -36.10
C SER A 124 -5.37 -7.55 -34.87
N GLY A 125 -5.82 -6.30 -34.89
CA GLY A 125 -6.70 -5.71 -33.86
C GLY A 125 -8.19 -5.96 -34.10
N GLU A 126 -8.54 -6.70 -35.14
CA GLU A 126 -9.92 -6.96 -35.58
C GLU A 126 -10.45 -8.33 -35.13
N GLY A 127 -11.77 -8.47 -35.02
CA GLY A 127 -12.44 -9.70 -34.59
C GLY A 127 -12.29 -9.94 -33.08
N ALA A 128 -12.12 -11.19 -32.63
CA ALA A 128 -12.00 -11.50 -31.20
C ALA A 128 -11.25 -12.80 -30.90
N VAL A 129 -10.61 -12.85 -29.72
CA VAL A 129 -9.96 -14.05 -29.17
C VAL A 129 -10.61 -14.42 -27.84
N ALA A 130 -11.06 -15.67 -27.72
CA ALA A 130 -11.70 -16.18 -26.51
C ALA A 130 -11.08 -17.51 -26.07
N VAL A 131 -10.66 -17.58 -24.81
CA VAL A 131 -10.13 -18.77 -24.15
C VAL A 131 -11.01 -19.09 -22.94
N THR A 132 -11.58 -20.29 -22.89
CA THR A 132 -12.53 -20.67 -21.84
C THR A 132 -12.28 -22.09 -21.36
N ASP A 133 -12.31 -22.33 -20.05
CA ASP A 133 -12.14 -23.67 -19.47
C ASP A 133 -10.85 -24.36 -19.95
N SER A 134 -9.77 -23.62 -20.21
CA SER A 134 -8.61 -24.09 -20.98
C SER A 134 -7.28 -23.94 -20.23
N ARG A 135 -6.23 -24.63 -20.70
CA ARG A 135 -4.88 -24.60 -20.13
C ARG A 135 -3.86 -24.16 -21.17
N LEU A 136 -3.10 -23.12 -20.86
CA LEU A 136 -1.98 -22.63 -21.66
C LEU A 136 -0.72 -22.80 -20.81
N GLN A 137 0.15 -23.75 -21.16
CA GLN A 137 1.29 -24.12 -20.32
C GLN A 137 2.60 -24.34 -21.07
N ASN A 138 3.72 -24.11 -20.39
CA ASN A 138 5.06 -24.37 -20.92
C ASN A 138 5.35 -23.56 -22.20
N PHE A 139 5.37 -22.24 -22.07
CA PHE A 139 5.75 -21.31 -23.13
C PHE A 139 6.98 -20.51 -22.74
N SER A 140 7.92 -20.33 -23.67
CA SER A 140 9.15 -19.59 -23.37
C SER A 140 9.01 -18.07 -23.44
N VAL A 141 7.89 -17.55 -23.97
CA VAL A 141 7.66 -16.10 -24.13
C VAL A 141 6.33 -15.66 -23.53
N ALA A 142 5.22 -16.27 -23.95
CA ALA A 142 3.89 -15.88 -23.47
C ALA A 142 2.83 -16.96 -23.72
N GLY A 143 1.82 -17.04 -22.85
CA GLY A 143 0.59 -17.77 -23.16
C GLY A 143 -0.19 -17.09 -24.30
N LEU A 144 -0.33 -15.77 -24.21
CA LEU A 144 -0.91 -14.92 -25.25
C LEU A 144 -0.07 -13.66 -25.46
N SER A 145 0.25 -13.35 -26.71
CA SER A 145 0.99 -12.14 -27.11
C SER A 145 0.20 -11.35 -28.14
N ALA A 146 0.11 -10.03 -28.00
CA ALA A 146 -0.55 -9.15 -28.95
C ALA A 146 0.45 -8.12 -29.51
N ASN A 147 0.75 -8.24 -30.81
CA ASN A 147 1.86 -7.56 -31.48
C ASN A 147 1.40 -6.69 -32.68
N GLY A 148 0.09 -6.50 -32.87
CA GLY A 148 -0.45 -5.58 -33.89
C GLY A 148 -0.22 -4.10 -33.53
N THR A 149 -0.92 -3.15 -34.16
CA THR A 149 -0.96 -1.74 -33.67
C THR A 149 -2.06 -1.51 -32.63
N THR A 150 -3.08 -2.38 -32.62
CA THR A 150 -4.16 -2.42 -31.65
C THR A 150 -4.44 -3.86 -31.27
N THR A 151 -4.78 -4.13 -30.00
CA THR A 151 -5.20 -5.47 -29.58
C THR A 151 -6.65 -5.75 -29.99
N PRO A 152 -6.98 -6.96 -30.46
CA PRO A 152 -8.38 -7.37 -30.54
C PRO A 152 -8.92 -7.55 -29.10
N PRO A 153 -10.24 -7.50 -28.88
CA PRO A 153 -10.82 -7.95 -27.62
C PRO A 153 -10.34 -9.38 -27.29
N VAL A 154 -9.79 -9.55 -26.08
CA VAL A 154 -9.31 -10.82 -25.56
C VAL A 154 -10.10 -11.16 -24.31
N THR A 155 -10.75 -12.32 -24.29
CA THR A 155 -11.45 -12.83 -23.10
C THR A 155 -10.84 -14.14 -22.66
N ILE A 156 -10.40 -14.21 -21.41
CA ILE A 156 -9.93 -15.43 -20.76
C ILE A 156 -10.80 -15.69 -19.53
N THR A 157 -11.43 -16.86 -19.49
CA THR A 157 -12.36 -17.20 -18.41
C THR A 157 -12.14 -18.63 -17.92
N ARG A 158 -12.12 -18.86 -16.61
CA ARG A 158 -11.97 -20.20 -16.01
C ARG A 158 -10.81 -21.00 -16.61
N SER A 159 -9.68 -20.33 -16.83
CA SER A 159 -8.53 -20.92 -17.52
C SER A 159 -7.27 -20.79 -16.69
N THR A 160 -6.30 -21.66 -16.93
CA THR A 160 -5.00 -21.66 -16.25
C THR A 160 -3.90 -21.30 -17.23
N LEU A 161 -3.05 -20.35 -16.86
CA LEU A 161 -1.81 -20.03 -17.56
C LEU A 161 -0.64 -20.38 -16.63
N SER A 162 0.24 -21.28 -17.05
CA SER A 162 1.35 -21.72 -16.18
C SER A 162 2.65 -22.07 -16.88
N GLU A 163 3.76 -22.09 -16.14
CA GLU A 163 5.11 -22.40 -16.66
C GLU A 163 5.46 -21.48 -17.87
N ILE A 164 5.44 -20.16 -17.63
CA ILE A 164 5.67 -19.15 -18.68
C ILE A 164 6.97 -18.40 -18.43
N GLY A 165 7.95 -18.54 -19.33
CA GLY A 165 9.27 -17.91 -19.24
C GLY A 165 9.32 -16.40 -19.54
N GLY A 166 8.16 -15.75 -19.61
CA GLY A 166 8.00 -14.33 -19.89
C GLY A 166 6.69 -13.83 -19.27
N HIS A 167 5.93 -12.99 -19.96
CA HIS A 167 4.62 -12.55 -19.45
C HIS A 167 3.52 -13.53 -19.85
N ALA A 168 2.60 -13.87 -18.94
CA ALA A 168 1.53 -14.83 -19.27
C ALA A 168 0.60 -14.26 -20.37
N ILE A 169 0.19 -13.00 -20.21
CA ILE A 169 -0.48 -12.19 -21.22
C ILE A 169 0.39 -10.97 -21.52
N ARG A 170 0.87 -10.86 -22.76
CA ARG A 170 1.67 -9.73 -23.22
C ARG A 170 0.92 -8.92 -24.27
N ALA A 171 0.41 -7.77 -23.88
CA ALA A 171 -0.32 -6.84 -24.73
C ALA A 171 0.55 -5.62 -25.05
N SER A 172 1.49 -5.79 -25.98
CA SER A 172 2.47 -4.77 -26.35
C SER A 172 2.45 -4.52 -27.88
N PRO A 173 1.43 -3.83 -28.39
CA PRO A 173 1.31 -3.56 -29.82
C PRO A 173 2.43 -2.63 -30.35
N SER A 174 2.98 -2.95 -31.53
CA SER A 174 3.98 -2.13 -32.24
C SER A 174 5.14 -1.70 -31.31
N ILE A 175 5.49 -0.41 -31.22
CA ILE A 175 6.55 0.10 -30.33
C ILE A 175 6.08 0.31 -28.88
N GLY A 176 4.84 -0.02 -28.54
CA GLY A 176 4.26 0.22 -27.21
C GLY A 176 4.18 1.71 -26.90
N ALA A 177 4.54 2.10 -25.69
CA ALA A 177 4.59 3.50 -25.25
C ALA A 177 5.94 4.19 -25.52
N VAL A 178 6.87 3.54 -26.25
CA VAL A 178 8.16 4.13 -26.62
C VAL A 178 7.97 5.33 -27.54
N GLU A 179 8.56 6.47 -27.17
CA GLU A 179 8.43 7.72 -27.92
C GLU A 179 9.48 7.84 -29.02
N GLU A 180 10.74 7.51 -28.70
CA GLU A 180 11.86 7.66 -29.63
C GLU A 180 12.84 6.50 -29.49
N VAL A 181 13.31 6.00 -30.64
CA VAL A 181 14.42 5.05 -30.71
C VAL A 181 15.25 5.32 -31.96
N GLU A 182 16.53 5.65 -31.78
CA GLU A 182 17.48 5.96 -32.85
C GLU A 182 18.76 5.15 -32.69
N LEU A 183 19.35 4.74 -33.81
CA LEU A 183 20.67 4.11 -33.84
C LEU A 183 21.55 4.77 -34.91
N ASP A 184 22.50 5.58 -34.44
CA ASP A 184 23.49 6.22 -35.29
C ASP A 184 24.71 5.34 -35.53
N SER A 185 25.33 5.51 -36.70
CA SER A 185 26.55 4.80 -37.09
C SER A 185 27.58 5.77 -37.67
N THR A 186 28.81 5.76 -37.13
CA THR A 186 29.87 6.71 -37.51
C THR A 186 30.45 6.49 -38.91
N ASP A 187 30.35 5.28 -39.45
CA ASP A 187 30.74 4.96 -40.82
C ASP A 187 29.65 4.10 -41.46
N ARG A 188 29.00 4.60 -42.50
CA ARG A 188 27.92 3.89 -43.21
C ARG A 188 28.43 3.03 -44.38
N ARG A 189 29.74 2.89 -44.57
CA ARG A 189 30.31 2.08 -45.66
C ARG A 189 30.19 0.59 -45.34
N ARG A 190 29.90 -0.19 -46.39
CA ARG A 190 29.72 -1.65 -46.31
C ARG A 190 30.98 -2.34 -45.78
N ASN A 191 30.81 -3.37 -44.95
CA ASN A 191 31.90 -4.19 -44.42
C ASN A 191 33.03 -3.36 -43.76
N ARG A 192 32.66 -2.23 -43.16
CA ARG A 192 33.50 -1.44 -42.26
C ARG A 192 33.03 -1.65 -40.84
N THR A 193 33.98 -1.64 -39.91
CA THR A 193 33.69 -1.51 -38.50
C THR A 193 33.29 -0.07 -38.22
N ALA A 194 32.21 0.11 -37.48
CA ALA A 194 31.65 1.40 -37.11
C ALA A 194 31.36 1.42 -35.60
N ARG A 195 31.25 2.63 -35.08
CA ARG A 195 30.71 2.89 -33.75
C ARG A 195 29.22 3.09 -33.88
N HIS A 196 28.47 2.47 -32.98
CA HIS A 196 27.03 2.63 -32.89
C HIS A 196 26.65 3.41 -31.63
N THR A 197 25.74 4.36 -31.78
CA THR A 197 25.16 5.14 -30.66
C THR A 197 23.66 4.92 -30.67
N LEU A 198 23.15 4.19 -29.68
CA LEU A 198 21.73 4.03 -29.42
C LEU A 198 21.24 5.23 -28.60
N ARG A 199 20.12 5.82 -29.00
CA ARG A 199 19.35 6.76 -28.19
C ARG A 199 17.92 6.22 -28.05
N LEU A 200 17.43 6.12 -26.83
CA LEU A 200 16.10 5.58 -26.53
C LEU A 200 15.40 6.49 -25.52
N ALA A 201 14.30 7.13 -25.95
CA ALA A 201 13.38 7.78 -25.03
C ALA A 201 12.21 6.82 -24.77
N PRO A 202 12.08 6.29 -23.55
CA PRO A 202 11.08 5.28 -23.28
C PRO A 202 9.66 5.87 -23.33
N GLY A 203 9.46 7.18 -23.20
CA GLY A 203 8.15 7.85 -23.24
C GLY A 203 7.31 7.64 -21.98
N VAL A 204 7.37 6.46 -21.39
CA VAL A 204 6.83 6.09 -20.07
C VAL A 204 7.94 5.41 -19.29
N GLY A 205 8.01 5.62 -17.96
CA GLY A 205 9.05 5.07 -17.11
C GLY A 205 9.27 3.56 -17.31
N VAL A 206 10.51 3.10 -17.10
CA VAL A 206 10.86 1.68 -17.21
C VAL A 206 12.09 1.37 -16.37
N SER A 207 12.05 0.25 -15.64
CA SER A 207 13.21 -0.30 -14.93
C SER A 207 13.93 -1.35 -15.79
N MET A 208 15.25 -1.43 -15.63
CA MET A 208 16.07 -2.38 -16.36
C MET A 208 17.37 -2.74 -15.64
N GLU A 209 17.83 -3.97 -15.80
CA GLU A 209 19.15 -4.45 -15.40
C GLU A 209 20.03 -4.80 -16.61
N THR A 210 19.45 -4.94 -17.81
CA THR A 210 20.18 -5.36 -19.00
C THR A 210 19.60 -4.74 -20.26
N ILE A 211 20.49 -4.22 -21.11
CA ILE A 211 20.18 -3.71 -22.44
C ILE A 211 20.58 -4.77 -23.45
N ARG A 212 19.61 -5.28 -24.22
CA ARG A 212 19.83 -6.27 -25.27
C ARG A 212 19.56 -5.68 -26.64
N LEU A 213 20.54 -5.74 -27.53
CA LEU A 213 20.47 -5.27 -28.91
C LEU A 213 20.61 -6.43 -29.89
N ARG A 214 19.56 -6.70 -30.67
CA ARG A 214 19.49 -7.82 -31.61
C ARG A 214 19.79 -7.37 -33.03
N TYR A 215 20.99 -7.67 -33.52
CA TYR A 215 21.43 -7.37 -34.87
C TYR A 215 20.91 -8.37 -35.91
N PRO A 216 20.94 -8.01 -37.22
CA PRO A 216 20.51 -8.90 -38.29
C PRO A 216 21.34 -10.20 -38.40
N THR A 217 22.65 -10.13 -38.11
CA THR A 217 23.58 -11.27 -38.23
C THR A 217 24.61 -11.27 -37.12
N GLU A 218 25.07 -12.46 -36.70
CA GLU A 218 26.10 -12.63 -35.66
C GLU A 218 27.43 -11.97 -36.04
N ARG A 219 27.79 -12.05 -37.33
CA ARG A 219 29.01 -11.42 -37.87
C ARG A 219 29.06 -9.91 -37.66
N SER A 220 27.91 -9.26 -37.47
CA SER A 220 27.86 -7.81 -37.24
C SER A 220 28.42 -7.41 -35.88
N VAL A 221 28.48 -8.31 -34.90
CA VAL A 221 28.76 -7.97 -33.50
C VAL A 221 29.79 -8.86 -32.82
N ALA A 222 30.45 -9.75 -33.58
CA ALA A 222 31.31 -10.79 -33.03
C ALA A 222 32.49 -10.30 -32.17
N ASP A 223 32.97 -9.07 -32.39
CA ASP A 223 34.16 -8.52 -31.73
C ASP A 223 33.82 -7.50 -30.62
N ILE A 224 32.56 -7.49 -30.13
CA ILE A 224 32.14 -6.58 -29.06
C ILE A 224 32.41 -7.23 -27.70
N GLU A 225 33.12 -6.49 -26.86
CA GLU A 225 33.50 -6.87 -25.49
C GLU A 225 33.39 -5.63 -24.58
N THR A 226 33.64 -5.78 -23.28
CA THR A 226 33.59 -4.67 -22.30
C THR A 226 34.44 -3.48 -22.72
N GLY A 227 35.64 -3.70 -23.30
CA GLY A 227 36.51 -2.64 -23.79
C GLY A 227 35.99 -1.88 -25.03
N SER A 228 34.93 -2.39 -25.67
CA SER A 228 34.25 -1.73 -26.80
C SER A 228 33.26 -0.66 -26.35
N LEU A 229 32.75 -0.74 -25.11
CA LEU A 229 31.82 0.26 -24.57
C LEU A 229 32.55 1.60 -24.36
N ARG A 230 31.92 2.70 -24.77
CA ARG A 230 32.49 4.05 -24.72
C ARG A 230 31.79 4.95 -23.73
N ARG A 231 30.46 4.93 -23.74
CA ARG A 231 29.60 5.74 -22.89
C ARG A 231 28.28 5.01 -22.67
N ILE A 232 27.78 5.03 -21.44
CA ILE A 232 26.43 4.57 -21.11
C ILE A 232 25.85 5.46 -20.01
N GLY A 233 24.59 5.83 -20.13
CA GLY A 233 23.94 6.66 -19.11
C GLY A 233 22.67 7.35 -19.60
N LEU A 234 22.18 8.29 -18.80
CA LEU A 234 21.01 9.11 -19.07
C LEU A 234 21.40 10.53 -19.46
N ASP A 235 20.75 11.01 -20.51
CA ASP A 235 20.65 12.40 -20.93
C ASP A 235 19.33 12.95 -20.38
N THR A 236 19.41 13.82 -19.36
CA THR A 236 18.26 14.27 -18.55
C THR A 236 17.74 15.64 -18.96
N ASP A 237 18.54 16.41 -19.71
CA ASP A 237 18.17 17.73 -20.25
C ASP A 237 17.97 17.75 -21.78
N ASN A 238 18.23 16.61 -22.44
CA ASN A 238 18.08 16.36 -23.87
C ASN A 238 19.05 17.19 -24.75
N ASP A 239 20.23 17.54 -24.24
CA ASP A 239 21.28 18.22 -25.00
C ASP A 239 22.18 17.24 -25.81
N GLY A 240 22.06 15.94 -25.54
CA GLY A 240 22.80 14.86 -26.20
C GLY A 240 24.05 14.39 -25.46
N ASP A 241 24.38 14.99 -24.32
CA ASP A 241 25.39 14.53 -23.38
C ASP A 241 24.78 13.69 -22.24
N ILE A 242 25.65 13.00 -21.49
CA ILE A 242 25.22 12.11 -20.41
C ILE A 242 25.39 12.86 -19.10
N ASP A 243 24.29 13.12 -18.41
CA ASP A 243 24.27 13.74 -17.08
C ASP A 243 24.49 12.72 -15.97
N GLN A 244 23.92 11.52 -16.15
CA GLN A 244 24.03 10.41 -15.20
C GLN A 244 24.69 9.22 -15.88
N SER A 245 25.98 9.00 -15.62
CA SER A 245 26.72 7.85 -16.16
C SER A 245 26.36 6.55 -15.44
N PHE A 246 26.31 5.46 -16.19
CA PHE A 246 26.19 4.09 -15.68
C PHE A 246 27.50 3.30 -15.81
N ASP A 247 28.63 3.94 -16.18
CA ASP A 247 29.89 3.25 -16.44
C ASP A 247 30.34 2.37 -15.26
N ASP A 248 30.18 2.88 -14.03
CA ASP A 248 30.54 2.15 -12.80
C ASP A 248 29.56 1.02 -12.44
N ASP A 249 28.35 1.06 -12.99
CA ASP A 249 27.30 0.07 -12.74
C ASP A 249 27.36 -1.10 -13.73
N VAL A 250 28.09 -0.99 -14.85
CA VAL A 250 28.21 -2.06 -15.86
C VAL A 250 28.93 -3.27 -15.28
N SER A 251 28.22 -4.40 -15.20
CA SER A 251 28.73 -5.67 -14.69
C SER A 251 29.27 -6.59 -15.79
N ASP A 252 28.69 -6.56 -16.99
CA ASP A 252 29.12 -7.36 -18.14
C ASP A 252 28.76 -6.70 -19.47
N VAL A 253 29.58 -6.96 -20.50
CA VAL A 253 29.24 -6.69 -21.90
C VAL A 253 29.62 -7.91 -22.72
N SER A 254 28.62 -8.57 -23.27
CA SER A 254 28.81 -9.84 -23.96
C SER A 254 27.99 -9.95 -25.24
N VAL A 255 28.38 -10.93 -26.06
CA VAL A 255 27.74 -11.22 -27.34
C VAL A 255 27.28 -12.66 -27.35
N SER A 256 25.97 -12.86 -27.54
CA SER A 256 25.35 -14.18 -27.67
C SER A 256 24.67 -14.32 -29.03
N GLY A 257 25.40 -14.93 -29.97
CA GLY A 257 25.01 -15.02 -31.38
C GLY A 257 24.89 -13.64 -32.02
N ARG A 258 23.67 -13.15 -32.21
CA ARG A 258 23.36 -11.83 -32.80
C ARG A 258 22.90 -10.79 -31.77
N HIS A 259 23.01 -11.10 -30.49
CA HIS A 259 22.62 -10.21 -29.40
C HIS A 259 23.87 -9.62 -28.77
N VAL A 260 23.90 -8.29 -28.64
CA VAL A 260 24.80 -7.59 -27.72
C VAL A 260 24.03 -7.39 -26.43
N GLU A 261 24.59 -7.82 -25.31
CA GLU A 261 24.00 -7.65 -23.99
C GLU A 261 24.94 -6.81 -23.13
N ILE A 262 24.39 -5.77 -22.50
CA ILE A 262 25.08 -4.93 -21.54
C ILE A 262 24.31 -5.04 -20.24
N SER A 263 24.91 -5.67 -19.25
CA SER A 263 24.29 -5.91 -17.94
C SER A 263 24.82 -4.91 -16.93
N LEU A 264 23.91 -4.44 -16.07
CA LEU A 264 24.20 -3.59 -14.93
C LEU A 264 24.27 -4.46 -13.66
N SER A 265 24.86 -3.92 -12.61
CA SER A 265 25.00 -4.58 -11.31
C SER A 265 23.70 -4.53 -10.49
N HIS A 266 22.81 -3.58 -10.80
CA HIS A 266 21.53 -3.38 -10.11
C HIS A 266 20.46 -2.90 -11.11
N SER A 267 19.18 -3.07 -10.75
CA SER A 267 18.07 -2.49 -11.53
C SER A 267 18.13 -0.97 -11.50
N THR A 268 17.96 -0.36 -12.66
CA THR A 268 18.05 1.08 -12.90
C THR A 268 16.79 1.58 -13.57
N TYR A 269 16.22 2.65 -13.05
CA TYR A 269 15.01 3.28 -13.58
C TYR A 269 15.36 4.36 -14.60
N VAL A 270 14.75 4.29 -15.79
CA VAL A 270 14.82 5.32 -16.82
C VAL A 270 13.50 6.09 -16.82
N SER A 271 13.56 7.37 -16.45
CA SER A 271 12.37 8.20 -16.41
C SER A 271 11.80 8.48 -17.80
N SER A 272 10.50 8.71 -17.86
CA SER A 272 9.81 9.22 -19.04
C SER A 272 10.36 10.52 -19.63
N ARG A 273 11.16 11.31 -18.89
CA ARG A 273 11.76 12.57 -19.35
C ARG A 273 13.19 12.41 -19.89
N ASP A 274 13.85 11.32 -19.53
CA ASP A 274 15.26 11.08 -19.84
C ASP A 274 15.41 10.26 -21.12
N ARG A 275 16.60 10.33 -21.71
CA ARG A 275 16.99 9.54 -22.85
C ARG A 275 18.17 8.65 -22.49
N LEU A 276 17.99 7.34 -22.66
CA LEU A 276 19.07 6.37 -22.50
C LEU A 276 20.00 6.47 -23.71
N ILE A 277 21.30 6.67 -23.45
CA ILE A 277 22.35 6.71 -24.45
C ILE A 277 23.31 5.54 -24.22
N VAL A 278 23.60 4.78 -25.27
CA VAL A 278 24.60 3.70 -25.25
C VAL A 278 25.48 3.80 -26.48
N GLU A 279 26.79 3.93 -26.27
CA GLU A 279 27.77 4.07 -27.34
C GLU A 279 28.84 2.98 -27.25
N TYR A 280 29.06 2.25 -28.34
CA TYR A 280 30.06 1.18 -28.41
C TYR A 280 30.67 1.01 -29.81
N ASP A 281 31.94 0.61 -29.84
CA ASP A 281 32.68 0.27 -31.05
C ASP A 281 32.48 -1.21 -31.43
N GLY A 282 33.04 -1.62 -32.58
CA GLY A 282 33.17 -3.04 -32.93
C GLY A 282 32.07 -3.59 -33.85
N VAL A 283 31.06 -2.79 -34.22
CA VAL A 283 29.98 -3.25 -35.10
C VAL A 283 30.44 -3.30 -36.56
N VAL A 284 30.34 -4.46 -37.21
CA VAL A 284 30.67 -4.63 -38.64
C VAL A 284 29.43 -4.47 -39.50
N ASN A 285 29.44 -3.45 -40.35
CA ASN A 285 28.35 -3.17 -41.28
C ASN A 285 28.11 -4.32 -42.28
N PRO A 286 26.85 -4.68 -42.56
CA PRO A 286 26.47 -5.59 -43.62
C PRO A 286 27.13 -5.32 -44.98
N ARG A 287 27.30 -6.39 -45.78
CA ARG A 287 27.87 -6.32 -47.14
C ARG A 287 26.89 -5.77 -48.18
N THR A 288 25.61 -5.70 -47.85
CA THR A 288 24.54 -5.18 -48.72
C THR A 288 24.19 -3.75 -48.34
N ARG A 289 23.76 -2.94 -49.31
CA ARG A 289 23.20 -1.62 -49.02
C ARG A 289 21.77 -1.79 -48.49
N GLY A 290 21.35 -0.97 -47.54
CA GLY A 290 19.97 -1.04 -47.04
C GLY A 290 19.79 -0.37 -45.68
N VAL A 291 18.54 -0.42 -45.21
CA VAL A 291 18.15 -0.06 -43.84
C VAL A 291 18.03 -1.36 -43.04
N TYR A 292 18.67 -1.42 -41.89
CA TYR A 292 18.75 -2.61 -41.06
C TYR A 292 18.09 -2.35 -39.71
N PRO A 293 17.08 -3.16 -39.31
CA PRO A 293 16.50 -3.08 -37.99
C PRO A 293 17.39 -3.77 -36.96
N VAL A 294 17.56 -3.12 -35.81
CA VAL A 294 18.15 -3.68 -34.59
C VAL A 294 17.06 -3.72 -33.53
N GLY A 295 16.73 -4.91 -33.05
CA GLY A 295 15.77 -5.04 -31.95
C GLY A 295 16.36 -4.48 -30.67
N VAL A 296 15.59 -3.66 -29.95
CA VAL A 296 16.00 -3.08 -28.67
C VAL A 296 15.11 -3.68 -27.59
N SER A 297 15.72 -4.24 -26.55
CA SER A 297 15.00 -4.75 -25.38
C SER A 297 15.70 -4.29 -24.12
N LEU A 298 14.92 -3.71 -23.22
CA LEU A 298 15.32 -3.51 -21.83
C LEU A 298 14.77 -4.68 -21.03
N LEU A 299 15.63 -5.35 -20.26
CA LEU A 299 15.28 -6.54 -19.51
C LEU A 299 15.39 -6.25 -18.01
N GLU A 300 14.44 -6.78 -17.25
CA GLU A 300 14.45 -6.85 -15.80
C GLU A 300 14.31 -8.34 -15.43
N ARG A 301 15.25 -8.89 -14.67
CA ARG A 301 15.32 -10.33 -14.35
C ARG A 301 15.19 -11.22 -15.59
N ARG A 302 15.89 -10.84 -16.67
CA ARG A 302 15.83 -11.45 -18.03
C ARG A 302 14.50 -11.34 -18.79
N VAL A 303 13.48 -10.68 -18.24
CA VAL A 303 12.17 -10.49 -18.87
C VAL A 303 12.08 -9.10 -19.54
N PRO A 304 11.65 -9.01 -20.82
CA PRO A 304 11.52 -7.73 -21.51
C PRO A 304 10.49 -6.78 -20.89
N GLN A 305 10.90 -5.53 -20.62
CA GLN A 305 10.04 -4.48 -20.06
C GLN A 305 9.50 -3.50 -21.12
N LEU A 306 9.84 -3.72 -22.39
CA LEU A 306 9.34 -2.98 -23.55
C LEU A 306 8.65 -3.93 -24.53
N SER A 307 7.86 -3.36 -25.44
CA SER A 307 7.35 -4.07 -26.61
C SER A 307 8.46 -4.69 -27.49
N ASP A 308 8.20 -5.86 -28.08
CA ASP A 308 9.10 -6.51 -29.04
C ASP A 308 9.19 -5.78 -30.38
N GLY A 309 8.22 -4.89 -30.66
CA GLY A 309 8.22 -4.10 -31.89
C GLY A 309 9.19 -2.91 -31.86
N VAL A 310 9.91 -2.68 -30.76
CA VAL A 310 10.92 -1.62 -30.66
C VAL A 310 12.15 -2.00 -31.50
N HIS A 311 12.32 -1.29 -32.61
CA HIS A 311 13.41 -1.50 -33.57
C HIS A 311 14.10 -0.19 -33.90
N ALA A 312 15.39 -0.09 -33.58
CA ALA A 312 16.23 1.01 -34.02
C ALA A 312 16.74 0.74 -35.44
N MET A 313 16.58 1.70 -36.35
CA MET A 313 16.98 1.55 -37.75
C MET A 313 18.33 2.21 -38.01
N TYR A 314 19.24 1.52 -38.69
CA TYR A 314 20.50 2.13 -39.17
C TYR A 314 20.73 1.88 -40.68
N VAL A 315 21.47 2.78 -41.32
CA VAL A 315 21.64 2.81 -42.79
C VAL A 315 23.06 2.43 -43.20
N VAL A 316 23.19 1.54 -44.19
CA VAL A 316 24.48 1.18 -44.81
C VAL A 316 24.45 1.46 -46.31
N GLY A 317 25.41 2.25 -46.80
CA GLY A 317 25.55 2.70 -48.18
C GLY A 317 25.53 4.23 -48.33
N ALA A 318 26.32 4.78 -49.27
CA ALA A 318 26.59 6.21 -49.39
C ALA A 318 25.62 7.03 -50.28
N GLU A 319 24.52 6.43 -50.77
CA GLU A 319 23.62 7.07 -51.76
C GLU A 319 22.15 7.13 -51.32
N THR A 320 21.83 6.71 -50.10
CA THR A 320 20.48 6.87 -49.54
C THR A 320 20.45 8.14 -48.70
N THR A 321 19.47 9.02 -48.94
CA THR A 321 19.11 10.08 -47.99
C THR A 321 19.05 9.48 -46.58
N PRO A 322 19.54 10.16 -45.52
CA PRO A 322 19.42 9.66 -44.16
C PRO A 322 17.98 9.21 -43.94
N TYR A 323 17.80 7.94 -43.57
CA TYR A 323 16.49 7.48 -43.17
C TYR A 323 16.22 8.14 -41.82
N ALA A 324 15.52 9.27 -41.83
CA ALA A 324 14.92 9.80 -40.62
C ALA A 324 13.80 8.84 -40.26
N TYR A 325 13.99 8.11 -39.15
CA TYR A 325 12.91 7.31 -38.59
C TYR A 325 11.76 8.27 -38.27
N ALA A 326 10.64 8.12 -38.97
CA ALA A 326 9.40 8.79 -38.61
C ALA A 326 8.64 7.83 -37.69
N PRO A 327 8.41 8.16 -36.41
CA PRO A 327 7.61 7.32 -35.54
C PRO A 327 6.24 7.07 -36.18
N PRO A 328 5.65 5.87 -36.00
CA PRO A 328 4.33 5.57 -36.54
C PRO A 328 3.33 6.66 -36.12
N THR A 329 2.58 7.19 -37.08
CA THR A 329 1.60 8.28 -36.83
C THR A 329 0.38 7.80 -36.03
N ASP A 330 0.16 6.49 -35.97
CA ASP A 330 -0.97 5.88 -35.29
C ASP A 330 -0.58 5.45 -33.88
N LEU A 331 -1.27 6.02 -32.88
CA LEU A 331 -1.11 5.64 -31.48
C LEU A 331 -1.38 4.15 -31.28
N THR A 332 -0.53 3.49 -30.51
CA THR A 332 -0.68 2.08 -30.13
C THR A 332 -1.78 1.93 -29.08
N ARG A 333 -2.60 0.87 -29.18
CA ARG A 333 -3.77 0.70 -28.30
C ARG A 333 -3.91 -0.70 -27.74
N VAL A 334 -3.98 -0.81 -26.42
CA VAL A 334 -4.50 -1.98 -25.73
C VAL A 334 -5.95 -1.71 -25.36
N ARG A 335 -6.88 -2.49 -25.92
CA ARG A 335 -8.31 -2.40 -25.62
C ARG A 335 -8.95 -3.76 -25.39
N GLY A 336 -9.80 -3.83 -24.36
CA GLY A 336 -10.75 -4.94 -24.18
C GLY A 336 -10.10 -6.26 -23.76
N ILE A 337 -9.13 -6.23 -22.85
CA ILE A 337 -8.60 -7.44 -22.21
C ILE A 337 -9.43 -7.73 -20.97
N THR A 338 -10.12 -8.87 -20.97
CA THR A 338 -10.93 -9.33 -19.84
C THR A 338 -10.42 -10.69 -19.38
N VAL A 339 -10.05 -10.78 -18.11
CA VAL A 339 -9.65 -12.01 -17.44
C VAL A 339 -10.60 -12.23 -16.26
N SER A 340 -11.24 -13.39 -16.19
CA SER A 340 -12.14 -13.72 -15.08
C SER A 340 -11.97 -15.16 -14.60
N ASP A 341 -12.13 -15.39 -13.30
CA ASP A 341 -12.15 -16.74 -12.70
C ASP A 341 -10.93 -17.60 -13.09
N SER A 342 -9.76 -16.99 -13.32
CA SER A 342 -8.61 -17.64 -13.94
C SER A 342 -7.41 -17.71 -13.00
N GLU A 343 -6.46 -18.59 -13.32
CA GLU A 343 -5.28 -18.87 -12.49
C GLU A 343 -3.99 -18.66 -13.27
N PHE A 344 -3.03 -17.99 -12.62
CA PHE A 344 -1.69 -17.72 -13.13
C PHE A 344 -0.67 -18.30 -12.15
N GLU A 345 0.20 -19.18 -12.63
CA GLU A 345 1.14 -19.93 -11.80
C GLU A 345 2.51 -20.08 -12.49
N ASP A 346 3.62 -19.90 -11.76
CA ASP A 346 4.98 -20.09 -12.29
C ASP A 346 5.23 -19.22 -13.55
N ILE A 347 5.20 -17.91 -13.36
CA ILE A 347 5.36 -16.90 -14.41
C ILE A 347 6.64 -16.10 -14.12
N ASP A 348 7.63 -16.16 -15.01
CA ASP A 348 8.90 -15.43 -14.84
C ASP A 348 8.71 -13.91 -14.92
N GLY A 349 7.80 -13.45 -15.78
CA GLY A 349 7.46 -12.05 -15.96
C GLY A 349 6.20 -11.65 -15.22
N ALA A 350 5.43 -10.74 -15.83
CA ALA A 350 4.13 -10.33 -15.30
C ALA A 350 3.00 -11.28 -15.67
N GLY A 351 1.99 -11.40 -14.82
CA GLY A 351 0.76 -12.13 -15.14
C GLY A 351 0.02 -11.50 -16.34
N LEU A 352 -0.12 -10.17 -16.31
CA LEU A 352 -0.57 -9.38 -17.46
C LEU A 352 0.33 -8.15 -17.63
N PHE A 353 0.92 -8.01 -18.81
CA PHE A 353 1.74 -6.85 -19.17
C PHE A 353 1.10 -6.11 -20.34
N ALA A 354 0.75 -4.84 -20.15
CA ALA A 354 0.23 -3.97 -21.20
C ALA A 354 1.18 -2.80 -21.45
N ASP A 355 1.62 -2.59 -22.69
CA ASP A 355 2.52 -1.51 -23.08
C ASP A 355 2.02 -0.85 -24.37
N ALA A 356 1.47 0.37 -24.27
CA ALA A 356 0.89 1.10 -25.40
C ALA A 356 0.69 2.59 -25.08
N ASP A 357 0.48 3.44 -26.09
CA ASP A 357 0.09 4.85 -25.87
C ASP A 357 -1.21 4.95 -25.07
N ILE A 358 -2.19 4.10 -25.39
CA ILE A 358 -3.50 4.07 -24.72
C ILE A 358 -3.83 2.64 -24.29
N ALA A 359 -3.97 2.41 -22.99
CA ALA A 359 -4.36 1.13 -22.41
C ALA A 359 -5.70 1.26 -21.68
N THR A 360 -6.81 0.85 -22.30
CA THR A 360 -8.16 1.00 -21.72
C THR A 360 -8.95 -0.30 -21.72
N GLY A 361 -9.91 -0.41 -20.80
CA GLY A 361 -10.78 -1.59 -20.71
C GLY A 361 -10.03 -2.86 -20.32
N ILE A 362 -8.95 -2.74 -19.54
CA ILE A 362 -8.29 -3.86 -18.87
C ILE A 362 -9.12 -4.21 -17.64
N ARG A 363 -9.65 -5.44 -17.61
CA ARG A 363 -10.49 -5.94 -16.51
C ARG A 363 -9.98 -7.30 -16.06
N VAL A 364 -9.66 -7.40 -14.78
CA VAL A 364 -9.27 -8.66 -14.15
C VAL A 364 -10.18 -8.88 -12.95
N SER A 365 -10.89 -10.00 -12.91
CA SER A 365 -11.78 -10.31 -11.80
C SER A 365 -11.69 -11.75 -11.31
N ASP A 366 -11.90 -11.94 -10.01
CA ASP A 366 -12.06 -13.25 -9.37
C ASP A 366 -10.92 -14.24 -9.72
N SER A 367 -9.73 -13.72 -9.98
CA SER A 367 -8.58 -14.47 -10.49
C SER A 367 -7.46 -14.57 -9.45
N ARG A 368 -6.65 -15.63 -9.56
CA ARG A 368 -5.55 -15.94 -8.64
C ARG A 368 -4.22 -15.88 -9.36
N PHE A 369 -3.25 -15.19 -8.77
CA PHE A 369 -1.87 -15.10 -9.23
C PHE A 369 -0.98 -15.62 -8.10
N THR A 370 -0.19 -16.66 -8.39
CA THR A 370 0.71 -17.34 -7.46
C THR A 370 2.03 -17.60 -8.13
N ASP A 371 3.16 -17.35 -7.45
CA ASP A 371 4.50 -17.52 -8.03
C ASP A 371 4.68 -16.77 -9.36
N VAL A 372 4.17 -15.53 -9.40
CA VAL A 372 4.47 -14.58 -10.48
C VAL A 372 5.70 -13.82 -10.05
N ARG A 373 6.85 -14.06 -10.68
CA ARG A 373 8.09 -13.39 -10.28
C ARG A 373 8.05 -11.89 -10.59
N GLY A 374 7.40 -11.46 -11.67
CA GLY A 374 7.23 -10.04 -12.03
C GLY A 374 6.06 -9.37 -11.28
N ASP A 375 5.49 -8.34 -11.88
CA ASP A 375 4.23 -7.76 -11.42
C ASP A 375 3.05 -8.73 -11.62
N GLY A 376 2.06 -8.73 -10.73
CA GLY A 376 0.81 -9.45 -10.99
C GLY A 376 0.13 -8.91 -12.26
N VAL A 377 -0.05 -7.59 -12.29
CA VAL A 377 -0.49 -6.84 -13.48
C VAL A 377 0.36 -5.57 -13.64
N ALA A 378 0.97 -5.39 -14.80
CA ALA A 378 1.74 -4.21 -15.20
C ALA A 378 1.06 -3.48 -16.37
N ILE A 379 0.85 -2.18 -16.22
CA ILE A 379 0.33 -1.30 -17.27
C ILE A 379 1.30 -0.13 -17.45
N ARG A 380 1.87 -0.04 -18.65
CA ARG A 380 2.75 1.03 -19.10
C ARG A 380 2.07 1.78 -20.23
N ALA A 381 1.59 3.01 -19.97
CA ALA A 381 0.87 3.74 -21.02
C ALA A 381 0.88 5.26 -20.90
N ALA A 382 0.74 5.99 -22.01
CA ALA A 382 0.54 7.43 -21.90
C ALA A 382 -0.80 7.77 -21.19
N GLN A 383 -1.82 6.95 -21.41
CA GLN A 383 -3.12 6.99 -20.74
C GLN A 383 -3.59 5.59 -20.36
N SER A 384 -4.04 5.40 -19.12
CA SER A 384 -4.52 4.09 -18.63
C SER A 384 -5.92 4.13 -17.99
N GLU A 385 -6.68 3.05 -18.19
CA GLU A 385 -7.88 2.71 -17.43
C GLU A 385 -7.91 1.21 -17.12
N GLY A 386 -7.84 0.87 -15.83
CA GLY A 386 -7.86 -0.52 -15.34
C GLY A 386 -8.87 -0.74 -14.20
N SER A 387 -9.52 -1.90 -14.23
CA SER A 387 -10.44 -2.33 -13.16
C SER A 387 -10.12 -3.73 -12.66
N PHE A 388 -9.96 -3.85 -11.34
CA PHE A 388 -9.53 -5.08 -10.66
C PHE A 388 -10.53 -5.41 -9.56
N ARG A 389 -11.12 -6.61 -9.58
CA ARG A 389 -12.15 -6.99 -8.60
C ARG A 389 -11.99 -8.40 -8.06
N GLY A 390 -11.99 -8.58 -6.74
CA GLY A 390 -12.07 -9.93 -6.15
C GLY A 390 -10.85 -10.82 -6.41
N ASN A 391 -9.72 -10.25 -6.81
CA ASN A 391 -8.53 -11.01 -7.16
C ASN A 391 -7.67 -11.31 -5.94
N SER A 392 -6.90 -12.40 -6.01
CA SER A 392 -5.84 -12.72 -5.05
C SER A 392 -4.50 -12.68 -5.78
N LEU A 393 -3.62 -11.75 -5.42
CA LEU A 393 -2.33 -11.56 -6.07
C LEU A 393 -1.18 -11.78 -5.10
N HIS A 394 -0.27 -12.67 -5.49
CA HIS A 394 1.06 -12.83 -4.90
C HIS A 394 2.07 -12.71 -6.04
N ALA A 395 2.84 -11.64 -6.03
CA ALA A 395 3.75 -11.24 -7.10
C ALA A 395 5.11 -10.86 -6.52
N GLY A 396 6.21 -11.12 -7.23
CA GLY A 396 7.56 -10.82 -6.75
C GLY A 396 7.95 -9.34 -6.83
N ASP A 397 7.16 -8.51 -7.54
CA ASP A 397 7.28 -7.05 -7.55
C ASP A 397 5.96 -6.44 -7.06
N ALA A 398 5.23 -5.64 -7.84
CA ALA A 398 3.94 -5.12 -7.39
C ALA A 398 2.79 -6.08 -7.74
N GLY A 399 1.80 -6.18 -6.86
CA GLY A 399 0.55 -6.87 -7.22
C GLY A 399 -0.12 -6.21 -8.43
N ILE A 400 -0.28 -4.89 -8.38
CA ILE A 400 -0.76 -4.07 -9.50
C ILE A 400 0.17 -2.87 -9.67
N HIS A 401 0.79 -2.76 -10.85
CA HIS A 401 1.67 -1.68 -11.25
C HIS A 401 1.06 -0.89 -12.42
N VAL A 402 0.91 0.42 -12.24
CA VAL A 402 0.48 1.35 -13.29
C VAL A 402 1.49 2.48 -13.42
N GLU A 403 2.21 2.50 -14.53
CA GLU A 403 3.15 3.55 -14.90
C GLU A 403 2.55 4.35 -16.07
N THR A 404 2.36 5.66 -15.92
CA THR A 404 1.74 6.47 -16.97
C THR A 404 2.39 7.81 -17.26
N ARG A 405 2.15 8.35 -18.46
CA ARG A 405 2.60 9.71 -18.81
C ARG A 405 1.64 10.80 -18.36
N THR A 406 0.39 10.73 -18.80
CA THR A 406 -0.55 11.86 -18.69
C THR A 406 -1.78 11.57 -17.84
N GLN A 407 -2.33 10.35 -17.90
CA GLN A 407 -3.58 10.05 -17.20
C GLN A 407 -3.59 8.62 -16.67
N THR A 408 -4.00 8.47 -15.40
CA THR A 408 -4.30 7.19 -14.77
C THR A 408 -5.72 7.18 -14.21
N THR A 409 -6.47 6.12 -14.53
CA THR A 409 -7.67 5.72 -13.78
C THR A 409 -7.51 4.27 -13.31
N LEU A 410 -7.41 4.08 -12.00
CA LEU A 410 -7.32 2.78 -11.36
C LEU A 410 -8.51 2.56 -10.42
N VAL A 411 -9.27 1.49 -10.65
CA VAL A 411 -10.34 1.05 -9.76
C VAL A 411 -10.06 -0.36 -9.27
N ALA A 412 -9.80 -0.51 -7.98
CA ALA A 412 -9.60 -1.83 -7.35
C ALA A 412 -10.59 -2.04 -6.21
N ASN A 413 -11.35 -3.14 -6.28
CA ASN A 413 -12.39 -3.47 -5.32
C ASN A 413 -12.21 -4.90 -4.79
N GLU A 414 -12.20 -5.10 -3.48
CA GLU A 414 -12.23 -6.43 -2.86
C GLU A 414 -11.06 -7.35 -3.31
N ASN A 415 -9.92 -6.78 -3.67
CA ASN A 415 -8.72 -7.57 -4.00
C ASN A 415 -7.90 -7.83 -2.73
N ARG A 416 -7.24 -8.99 -2.67
CA ARG A 416 -6.23 -9.30 -1.67
C ARG A 416 -4.86 -9.38 -2.36
N ILE A 417 -3.93 -8.54 -1.91
CA ILE A 417 -2.57 -8.49 -2.42
C ILE A 417 -1.63 -8.68 -1.23
N SER A 418 -0.79 -9.70 -1.31
CA SER A 418 0.13 -10.04 -0.23
C SER A 418 1.43 -10.65 -0.72
N GLU A 419 2.43 -10.65 0.15
CA GLU A 419 3.76 -11.23 -0.12
C GLU A 419 4.32 -10.70 -1.45
N SER A 420 4.11 -9.40 -1.70
CA SER A 420 4.62 -8.67 -2.87
C SER A 420 5.55 -7.56 -2.41
N GLU A 421 6.39 -7.00 -3.28
CA GLU A 421 7.24 -5.86 -2.90
C GLU A 421 6.36 -4.68 -2.50
N THR A 422 5.42 -4.31 -3.38
CA THR A 422 4.40 -3.28 -3.11
C THR A 422 3.03 -3.85 -3.45
N GLY A 423 2.01 -3.59 -2.62
CA GLY A 423 0.66 -4.07 -2.93
C GLY A 423 0.11 -3.46 -4.23
N ILE A 424 -0.02 -2.14 -4.27
CA ILE A 424 -0.40 -1.38 -5.47
C ILE A 424 0.59 -0.23 -5.68
N ARG A 425 1.19 -0.15 -6.86
CA ARG A 425 2.11 0.92 -7.25
C ARG A 425 1.53 1.72 -8.42
N VAL A 426 1.39 3.03 -8.25
CA VAL A 426 0.99 3.96 -9.31
C VAL A 426 2.04 5.03 -9.46
N ARG A 427 2.66 5.10 -10.64
CA ARG A 427 3.67 6.09 -10.97
C ARG A 427 3.20 6.90 -12.17
N GLN A 428 3.32 8.22 -12.07
CA GLN A 428 3.09 9.10 -13.19
C GLN A 428 4.35 9.92 -13.50
N SER A 429 4.63 9.99 -14.80
CA SER A 429 5.72 10.68 -15.47
C SER A 429 6.12 12.01 -14.85
N GLU A 430 7.43 12.19 -14.89
CA GLU A 430 8.20 13.35 -14.44
C GLU A 430 8.22 14.48 -15.47
N ARG A 431 7.55 14.31 -16.61
CA ARG A 431 7.44 15.36 -17.62
C ARG A 431 6.53 16.47 -17.13
N ARG A 432 6.84 17.71 -17.52
CA ARG A 432 6.05 18.94 -17.22
C ARG A 432 4.66 18.98 -17.89
N ASP A 433 4.12 17.84 -18.28
CA ASP A 433 2.76 17.69 -18.79
C ASP A 433 1.79 17.64 -17.60
N ARG A 434 0.75 18.48 -17.62
CA ARG A 434 -0.29 18.40 -16.59
C ARG A 434 -1.04 17.09 -16.72
N GLY A 435 -1.00 16.30 -15.65
CA GLY A 435 -1.64 14.99 -15.61
C GLY A 435 -2.71 14.86 -14.54
N VAL A 436 -3.52 13.81 -14.66
CA VAL A 436 -4.53 13.45 -13.66
C VAL A 436 -4.37 11.99 -13.24
N THR A 437 -4.24 11.77 -11.94
CA THR A 437 -4.20 10.42 -11.35
C THR A 437 -5.47 10.20 -10.52
N ARG A 438 -6.33 9.27 -10.92
CA ARG A 438 -7.51 8.88 -10.16
C ARG A 438 -7.37 7.46 -9.65
N VAL A 439 -7.36 7.30 -8.33
CA VAL A 439 -7.24 5.99 -7.68
C VAL A 439 -8.42 5.78 -6.75
N THR A 440 -9.19 4.72 -7.01
CA THR A 440 -10.32 4.31 -6.16
C THR A 440 -10.07 2.90 -5.64
N LEU A 441 -9.87 2.77 -4.33
CA LEU A 441 -9.74 1.50 -3.64
C LEU A 441 -10.90 1.29 -2.69
N ARG A 442 -11.64 0.19 -2.84
CA ARG A 442 -12.74 -0.18 -1.93
C ARG A 442 -12.62 -1.61 -1.43
N GLY A 443 -12.55 -1.81 -0.11
CA GLY A 443 -12.61 -3.14 0.48
C GLY A 443 -11.43 -4.05 0.14
N ASN A 444 -10.29 -3.50 -0.27
CA ASN A 444 -9.09 -4.29 -0.58
C ASN A 444 -8.31 -4.63 0.69
N GLU A 445 -7.57 -5.72 0.64
CA GLU A 445 -6.59 -6.16 1.64
C GLU A 445 -5.19 -6.06 1.01
N LEU A 446 -4.37 -5.10 1.47
CA LEU A 446 -2.98 -4.91 1.05
C LEU A 446 -2.11 -5.27 2.26
N VAL A 447 -1.72 -6.54 2.36
CA VAL A 447 -1.21 -7.11 3.61
C VAL A 447 0.10 -7.87 3.41
N ASP A 448 1.02 -7.79 4.37
CA ASP A 448 2.27 -8.58 4.35
C ASP A 448 3.08 -8.37 3.06
N ASN A 449 3.22 -7.11 2.62
CA ASN A 449 4.08 -6.74 1.50
C ASN A 449 5.44 -6.27 2.03
N ASP A 450 6.52 -6.54 1.31
CA ASP A 450 7.89 -6.27 1.78
C ASP A 450 8.15 -4.78 2.03
N ARG A 451 7.49 -3.90 1.26
CA ARG A 451 7.60 -2.45 1.38
C ARG A 451 6.25 -1.82 1.69
N ASN A 452 5.62 -1.18 0.71
CA ASN A 452 4.43 -0.35 0.92
C ASN A 452 3.15 -1.12 0.56
N GLY A 453 2.06 -0.87 1.29
CA GLY A 453 0.74 -1.38 0.90
C GLY A 453 0.25 -0.70 -0.38
N LEU A 454 0.13 0.63 -0.36
CA LEU A 454 -0.19 1.47 -1.52
C LEU A 454 0.89 2.54 -1.71
N GLU A 455 1.44 2.64 -2.91
CA GLU A 455 2.39 3.66 -3.31
C GLU A 455 1.84 4.45 -4.50
N ILE A 456 1.78 5.77 -4.38
CA ILE A 456 1.46 6.67 -5.48
C ILE A 456 2.54 7.74 -5.59
N GLN A 457 3.22 7.81 -6.74
CA GLN A 457 4.26 8.81 -7.02
C GLN A 457 3.91 9.60 -8.28
N SER A 458 4.02 10.92 -8.20
CA SER A 458 3.91 11.78 -9.38
C SER A 458 4.56 13.14 -9.17
N GLU A 459 5.30 13.62 -10.17
CA GLU A 459 5.93 14.94 -10.09
C GLU A 459 5.08 16.10 -10.60
N THR A 460 4.08 15.82 -11.45
CA THR A 460 3.34 16.87 -12.18
C THR A 460 1.83 16.71 -12.19
N SER A 461 1.31 15.63 -11.59
CA SER A 461 -0.12 15.35 -11.62
C SER A 461 -0.91 15.87 -10.44
N GLU A 462 -2.16 16.19 -10.72
CA GLU A 462 -3.18 16.37 -9.69
C GLU A 462 -3.91 15.05 -9.47
N GLY A 463 -3.83 14.54 -8.24
CA GLY A 463 -4.38 13.26 -7.83
C GLY A 463 -5.73 13.39 -7.12
N GLU A 464 -6.70 12.56 -7.51
CA GLU A 464 -7.92 12.29 -6.74
C GLU A 464 -7.81 10.89 -6.13
N LEU A 465 -7.90 10.80 -4.80
CA LEU A 465 -7.71 9.55 -4.06
C LEU A 465 -8.94 9.21 -3.24
N TRP A 466 -9.56 8.07 -3.54
CA TRP A 466 -10.68 7.51 -2.78
C TRP A 466 -10.31 6.16 -2.17
N LEU A 467 -10.07 6.14 -0.87
CA LEU A 467 -9.80 4.92 -0.11
C LEU A 467 -10.97 4.65 0.83
N THR A 468 -11.72 3.58 0.60
CA THR A 468 -12.90 3.23 1.40
C THR A 468 -12.87 1.80 1.91
N ASP A 469 -13.00 1.63 3.22
CA ASP A 469 -13.15 0.31 3.87
C ASP A 469 -12.01 -0.69 3.54
N ASN A 470 -10.78 -0.22 3.25
CA ASN A 470 -9.64 -1.09 2.97
C ASN A 470 -8.92 -1.53 4.26
N VAL A 471 -8.25 -2.67 4.21
CA VAL A 471 -7.29 -3.14 5.23
C VAL A 471 -5.90 -3.08 4.64
N ILE A 472 -5.00 -2.36 5.29
CA ILE A 472 -3.63 -2.17 4.86
C ILE A 472 -2.74 -2.44 6.07
N SER A 473 -2.10 -3.60 6.11
CA SER A 473 -1.44 -4.03 7.35
C SER A 473 -0.24 -4.93 7.19
N GLU A 474 0.64 -4.94 8.18
CA GLU A 474 1.80 -5.84 8.22
C GLU A 474 2.76 -5.61 7.04
N ASN A 475 2.75 -4.42 6.42
CA ASN A 475 3.69 -4.09 5.35
C ASN A 475 5.03 -3.60 5.95
N GLY A 476 6.15 -3.89 5.28
CA GLY A 476 7.49 -3.64 5.82
C GLY A 476 7.90 -2.15 5.93
N GLU A 477 7.30 -1.28 5.11
CA GLU A 477 7.47 0.18 5.15
C GLU A 477 6.14 0.85 5.54
N HIS A 478 5.59 1.74 4.71
CA HIS A 478 4.35 2.46 4.99
C HIS A 478 3.11 1.64 4.63
N GLY A 479 2.00 1.90 5.31
CA GLY A 479 0.70 1.44 4.83
C GLY A 479 0.35 2.10 3.49
N VAL A 480 0.33 3.44 3.49
CA VAL A 480 0.06 4.27 2.31
C VAL A 480 1.16 5.31 2.17
N ALA A 481 1.87 5.33 1.04
CA ALA A 481 2.89 6.31 0.70
C ALA A 481 2.44 7.14 -0.52
N LEU A 482 2.24 8.45 -0.34
CA LEU A 482 1.80 9.38 -1.38
C LEU A 482 2.85 10.47 -1.63
N SER A 483 3.41 10.51 -2.82
CA SER A 483 4.40 11.49 -3.27
C SER A 483 3.97 12.17 -4.58
N ASN A 484 2.80 12.81 -4.53
CA ASN A 484 2.21 13.50 -5.68
C ASN A 484 2.58 14.99 -5.72
N TRP A 485 2.50 15.61 -6.89
CA TRP A 485 2.54 17.06 -7.00
C TRP A 485 1.39 17.69 -6.19
N ALA A 486 0.14 17.33 -6.51
CA ALA A 486 -1.00 17.79 -5.75
C ALA A 486 -1.99 16.66 -5.48
N ILE A 487 -2.57 16.63 -4.28
CA ILE A 487 -3.73 15.79 -3.95
C ILE A 487 -4.93 16.71 -3.77
N ARG A 488 -6.01 16.43 -4.49
CA ARG A 488 -7.23 17.24 -4.49
C ARG A 488 -8.46 16.37 -4.33
N ASN A 489 -9.47 16.86 -3.60
CA ASN A 489 -10.78 16.21 -3.47
C ASN A 489 -10.69 14.76 -2.93
N GLY A 490 -9.66 14.46 -2.14
CA GLY A 490 -9.40 13.12 -1.62
C GLY A 490 -10.34 12.73 -0.49
N ARG A 491 -10.72 11.46 -0.43
CA ARG A 491 -11.51 10.90 0.67
C ARG A 491 -10.94 9.58 1.12
N VAL A 492 -10.54 9.51 2.38
CA VAL A 492 -10.02 8.31 3.02
C VAL A 492 -10.97 7.99 4.18
N THR A 493 -11.78 6.95 4.04
CA THR A 493 -12.84 6.62 5.01
C THR A 493 -12.98 5.15 5.35
N GLY A 494 -13.20 4.83 6.63
CA GLY A 494 -13.47 3.45 7.05
C GLY A 494 -12.28 2.50 6.95
N ASN A 495 -11.07 2.99 6.63
CA ASN A 495 -9.91 2.13 6.41
C ASN A 495 -9.27 1.71 7.74
N ARG A 496 -8.63 0.54 7.72
CA ARG A 496 -7.81 0.00 8.81
C ARG A 496 -6.36 -0.06 8.33
N VAL A 497 -5.50 0.77 8.90
CA VAL A 497 -4.07 0.84 8.55
C VAL A 497 -3.25 0.44 9.78
N LEU A 498 -2.78 -0.80 9.82
CA LEU A 498 -2.35 -1.45 11.06
C LEU A 498 -0.97 -2.10 10.95
N ASN A 499 -0.13 -2.03 11.98
CA ASN A 499 1.09 -2.84 12.07
C ASN A 499 2.07 -2.69 10.89
N ASN A 500 2.16 -1.50 10.26
CA ASN A 500 3.14 -1.27 9.20
C ASN A 500 4.49 -0.84 9.81
N GLY A 501 5.60 -1.13 9.12
CA GLY A 501 6.95 -0.91 9.64
C GLY A 501 7.33 0.55 9.85
N GLU A 502 6.77 1.45 9.06
CA GLU A 502 6.94 2.91 9.14
C GLU A 502 5.60 3.61 9.39
N ASP A 503 5.31 4.72 8.72
CA ASP A 503 4.05 5.45 8.92
C ASP A 503 2.83 4.67 8.44
N GLY A 504 1.69 4.84 9.11
CA GLY A 504 0.41 4.34 8.60
C GLY A 504 0.08 4.97 7.26
N VAL A 505 -0.01 6.29 7.23
CA VAL A 505 -0.25 7.08 6.01
C VAL A 505 0.76 8.21 5.93
N ALA A 506 1.70 8.12 4.98
CA ALA A 506 2.68 9.15 4.66
C ALA A 506 2.24 9.93 3.41
N VAL A 507 2.16 11.25 3.53
CA VAL A 507 1.88 12.17 2.42
C VAL A 507 3.02 13.17 2.32
N ASN A 508 3.84 13.04 1.27
CA ASN A 508 4.93 13.95 0.93
C ASN A 508 4.66 14.61 -0.43
N SER A 509 3.77 15.61 -0.43
CA SER A 509 3.28 16.24 -1.67
C SER A 509 3.68 17.71 -1.79
N HIS A 510 3.47 18.37 -2.93
CA HIS A 510 3.63 19.84 -2.97
C HIS A 510 2.39 20.54 -2.41
N VAL A 511 1.21 20.02 -2.75
CA VAL A 511 -0.08 20.60 -2.35
C VAL A 511 -1.05 19.52 -1.92
N VAL A 512 -1.75 19.74 -0.81
CA VAL A 512 -2.89 18.94 -0.37
C VAL A 512 -4.10 19.86 -0.22
N ARG A 513 -5.18 19.61 -0.95
CA ARG A 513 -6.38 20.45 -0.95
C ARG A 513 -7.67 19.64 -0.86
N ASN A 514 -8.60 20.05 0.01
CA ASN A 514 -9.93 19.46 0.09
C ASN A 514 -9.86 17.94 0.31
N VAL A 515 -9.14 17.53 1.35
CA VAL A 515 -8.94 16.12 1.70
C VAL A 515 -9.66 15.83 3.00
N THR A 516 -10.50 14.79 3.00
CA THR A 516 -11.22 14.34 4.20
C THR A 516 -10.78 12.94 4.62
N LEU A 517 -10.26 12.83 5.83
CA LEU A 517 -10.00 11.58 6.54
C LEU A 517 -11.11 11.34 7.57
N SER A 518 -11.90 10.27 7.43
CA SER A 518 -12.98 10.00 8.39
C SER A 518 -13.27 8.54 8.73
N ARG A 519 -13.47 8.23 10.02
CA ARG A 519 -13.78 6.87 10.51
C ARG A 519 -12.69 5.85 10.19
N ASN A 520 -11.43 6.27 10.12
CA ASN A 520 -10.30 5.36 9.91
C ASN A 520 -9.74 4.91 11.25
N ARG A 521 -9.20 3.70 11.28
CA ARG A 521 -8.38 3.19 12.38
C ARG A 521 -6.95 3.05 11.89
N ILE A 522 -6.04 3.83 12.45
CA ILE A 522 -4.62 3.80 12.13
C ILE A 522 -3.86 3.46 13.41
N ALA A 523 -3.27 2.27 13.49
CA ALA A 523 -2.72 1.83 14.77
C ALA A 523 -1.50 0.92 14.66
N GLU A 524 -0.69 0.91 15.71
CA GLU A 524 0.45 -0.01 15.88
C GLU A 524 1.49 0.10 14.76
N ASN A 525 1.60 1.26 14.10
CA ASN A 525 2.59 1.50 13.05
C ASN A 525 3.93 1.94 13.64
N GLY A 526 5.02 1.61 12.96
CA GLY A 526 6.39 1.86 13.43
C GLY A 526 6.86 3.31 13.34
N GLY A 527 6.13 4.16 12.60
CA GLY A 527 6.31 5.61 12.50
C GLY A 527 5.08 6.38 12.97
N ASP A 528 4.74 7.46 12.29
CA ASP A 528 3.56 8.28 12.52
C ASP A 528 2.27 7.53 12.12
N GLY A 529 1.15 7.84 12.76
CA GLY A 529 -0.14 7.36 12.27
C GLY A 529 -0.46 7.99 10.90
N LEU A 530 -0.50 9.33 10.87
CA LEU A 530 -0.69 10.12 9.67
C LEU A 530 0.35 11.26 9.64
N ASP A 531 1.30 11.19 8.71
CA ASP A 531 2.23 12.30 8.42
C ASP A 531 1.80 13.01 7.13
N VAL A 532 1.31 14.24 7.25
CA VAL A 532 1.06 15.11 6.08
C VAL A 532 2.12 16.19 6.02
N PHE A 533 3.12 15.98 5.17
CA PHE A 533 4.14 16.95 4.84
C PHE A 533 3.92 17.51 3.43
N VAL A 534 3.82 18.84 3.33
CA VAL A 534 3.68 19.52 2.04
C VAL A 534 4.74 20.58 1.80
N ARG A 535 5.27 20.63 0.57
CA ARG A 535 6.28 21.65 0.21
C ARG A 535 5.70 23.07 0.13
N ALA A 536 4.41 23.22 -0.16
CA ALA A 536 3.78 24.53 -0.36
C ALA A 536 2.50 24.75 0.47
N LEU A 537 1.47 23.92 0.29
CA LEU A 537 0.15 24.25 0.85
C LEU A 537 -0.63 23.01 1.30
N ALA A 538 -1.05 23.02 2.56
CA ALA A 538 -2.10 22.16 3.07
C ALA A 538 -3.35 23.01 3.29
N ARG A 539 -4.46 22.69 2.61
CA ARG A 539 -5.69 23.49 2.64
C ARG A 539 -6.95 22.66 2.68
N ASP A 540 -7.94 23.08 3.46
CA ASP A 540 -9.24 22.36 3.56
C ASP A 540 -9.01 20.89 3.91
N PHE A 541 -8.13 20.64 4.89
CA PHE A 541 -7.83 19.30 5.38
C PHE A 541 -8.70 19.01 6.60
N VAL A 542 -9.47 17.92 6.54
CA VAL A 542 -10.44 17.56 7.56
C VAL A 542 -10.17 16.14 8.05
N ALA A 543 -9.77 15.99 9.32
CA ALA A 543 -9.68 14.71 10.01
C ALA A 543 -10.80 14.60 11.04
N THR A 544 -11.78 13.72 10.80
CA THR A 544 -12.95 13.57 11.67
C THR A 544 -13.25 12.13 12.09
N ASN A 545 -13.55 11.91 13.37
CA ASN A 545 -13.97 10.60 13.88
C ASN A 545 -12.99 9.47 13.57
N ASN A 546 -11.68 9.75 13.55
CA ASN A 546 -10.64 8.74 13.36
C ASN A 546 -10.13 8.23 14.72
N THR A 547 -9.63 6.99 14.73
CA THR A 547 -8.91 6.41 15.85
C THR A 547 -7.46 6.20 15.42
N ILE A 548 -6.55 7.02 15.92
CA ILE A 548 -5.12 6.95 15.63
C ILE A 548 -4.38 6.67 16.93
N VAL A 549 -3.96 5.41 17.12
CA VAL A 549 -3.52 4.93 18.44
C VAL A 549 -2.29 4.03 18.37
N ASP A 550 -1.48 4.01 19.42
CA ASP A 550 -0.39 3.04 19.60
C ASP A 550 0.69 3.10 18.49
N ASN A 551 0.87 4.24 17.82
CA ASN A 551 1.92 4.43 16.81
C ASN A 551 3.21 4.92 17.48
N ARG A 552 4.39 4.54 16.97
CA ARG A 552 5.67 4.92 17.60
C ARG A 552 6.04 6.40 17.38
N GLY A 553 5.48 7.05 16.36
CA GLY A 553 5.64 8.47 16.04
C GLY A 553 4.47 9.32 16.54
N HIS A 554 4.22 10.43 15.85
CA HIS A 554 3.06 11.30 16.06
C HIS A 554 1.76 10.62 15.63
N ALA A 555 0.61 10.99 16.22
CA ALA A 555 -0.67 10.48 15.76
C ALA A 555 -1.09 11.14 14.44
N LEU A 556 -1.21 12.47 14.45
CA LEU A 556 -1.60 13.26 13.27
C LEU A 556 -0.71 14.47 13.13
N THR A 557 -0.01 14.57 12.00
CA THR A 557 0.76 15.75 11.62
C THR A 557 0.16 16.43 10.38
N VAL A 558 0.21 17.76 10.34
CA VAL A 558 0.03 18.57 9.14
C VAL A 558 1.10 19.65 9.14
N ARG A 559 2.13 19.46 8.32
CA ARG A 559 3.32 20.31 8.25
C ARG A 559 3.48 20.83 6.84
N SER A 560 3.93 22.07 6.73
CA SER A 560 4.26 22.68 5.44
C SER A 560 5.63 23.36 5.47
N ASP A 561 6.27 23.49 4.32
CA ASP A 561 7.44 24.38 4.16
C ASP A 561 7.05 25.84 3.94
N LEU A 562 5.76 26.11 3.70
CA LEU A 562 5.25 27.45 3.44
C LEU A 562 3.98 27.78 4.24
N LEU A 563 2.87 27.07 3.99
CA LEU A 563 1.56 27.41 4.58
C LEU A 563 0.68 26.20 4.95
N VAL A 564 -0.08 26.35 6.05
CA VAL A 564 -1.16 25.44 6.45
C VAL A 564 -2.44 26.24 6.74
N HIS A 565 -3.55 25.95 6.04
CA HIS A 565 -4.79 26.74 6.15
C HIS A 565 -6.06 25.89 6.21
N ARG A 566 -7.03 26.26 7.05
CA ARG A 566 -8.31 25.55 7.23
C ARG A 566 -8.10 24.06 7.46
N VAL A 567 -7.42 23.77 8.57
CA VAL A 567 -7.28 22.41 9.10
C VAL A 567 -8.33 22.21 10.18
N THR A 568 -9.10 21.14 10.06
CA THR A 568 -10.10 20.74 11.05
C THR A 568 -9.79 19.34 11.57
N VAL A 569 -9.55 19.22 12.88
CA VAL A 569 -9.36 17.95 13.59
C VAL A 569 -10.49 17.84 14.60
N ALA A 570 -11.49 16.99 14.33
CA ALA A 570 -12.64 16.88 15.23
C ALA A 570 -13.18 15.47 15.51
N GLY A 571 -13.58 15.19 16.75
CA GLY A 571 -14.17 13.89 17.10
C GLY A 571 -13.18 12.71 17.08
N ASN A 572 -11.86 12.97 17.02
CA ASN A 572 -10.86 11.92 16.89
C ASN A 572 -10.40 11.39 18.26
N ARG A 573 -9.97 10.13 18.28
CA ARG A 573 -9.24 9.53 19.39
C ARG A 573 -7.78 9.36 18.98
N LEU A 574 -6.91 10.17 19.55
CA LEU A 574 -5.49 10.28 19.26
C LEU A 574 -4.72 9.93 20.52
N ALA A 575 -4.43 8.63 20.72
CA ALA A 575 -4.00 8.14 22.03
C ALA A 575 -2.83 7.16 22.01
N ASN A 576 -1.99 7.20 23.03
CA ASN A 576 -0.84 6.31 23.20
C ASN A 576 0.16 6.34 22.04
N ASN A 577 0.36 7.50 21.39
CA ASN A 577 1.34 7.63 20.33
C ASN A 577 2.67 8.17 20.89
N GLY A 578 3.80 7.68 20.40
CA GLY A 578 5.11 8.05 20.93
C GLY A 578 5.42 9.55 20.83
N GLY A 579 4.86 10.24 19.83
CA GLY A 579 5.03 11.67 19.60
C GLY A 579 3.84 12.53 20.03
N ALA A 580 3.52 13.53 19.21
CA ALA A 580 2.41 14.44 19.46
C ALA A 580 1.07 13.80 19.05
N GLY A 581 0.03 14.02 19.84
CA GLY A 581 -1.33 13.65 19.44
C GLY A 581 -1.78 14.43 18.21
N VAL A 582 -1.55 15.75 18.19
CA VAL A 582 -1.75 16.60 17.01
C VAL A 582 -0.57 17.55 16.85
N LEU A 583 0.02 17.59 15.66
CA LEU A 583 1.08 18.53 15.29
C LEU A 583 0.68 19.29 14.03
N VAL A 584 0.39 20.58 14.15
CA VAL A 584 0.17 21.47 13.01
C VAL A 584 1.27 22.51 12.96
N SER A 585 1.99 22.59 11.85
CA SER A 585 3.16 23.47 11.75
C SER A 585 3.24 24.17 10.40
N SER A 586 3.12 25.49 10.44
CA SER A 586 3.49 26.40 9.36
C SER A 586 4.73 27.20 9.79
N PRO A 587 5.80 27.28 8.96
CA PRO A 587 6.99 28.03 9.30
C PRO A 587 6.75 29.53 9.19
N LEU A 588 5.76 29.97 8.41
CA LEU A 588 5.31 31.35 8.37
C LEU A 588 4.10 31.53 9.28
N THR A 589 4.05 32.69 9.93
CA THR A 589 2.91 33.14 10.70
C THR A 589 1.90 33.84 9.79
N HIS A 590 0.64 33.39 9.79
CA HIS A 590 -0.39 33.93 8.90
C HIS A 590 -1.81 33.75 9.48
N SER A 591 -2.83 34.39 8.89
CA SER A 591 -4.25 34.31 9.28
C SER A 591 -4.91 32.94 9.00
N GLY A 592 -4.12 31.86 9.03
CA GLY A 592 -4.56 30.49 8.81
C GLY A 592 -5.51 30.02 9.90
N GLN A 593 -6.56 29.30 9.49
CA GLN A 593 -7.55 28.72 10.41
C GLN A 593 -7.19 27.29 10.82
N LEU A 594 -7.13 27.05 12.12
CA LEU A 594 -7.02 25.72 12.72
C LEU A 594 -8.19 25.52 13.68
N THR A 595 -8.96 24.45 13.50
CA THR A 595 -10.02 24.05 14.44
C THR A 595 -9.72 22.66 15.00
N VAL A 596 -9.56 22.56 16.31
CA VAL A 596 -9.39 21.30 17.03
C VAL A 596 -10.53 21.17 18.02
N SER A 597 -11.47 20.27 17.80
CA SER A 597 -12.61 20.13 18.70
C SER A 597 -13.11 18.73 18.97
N ASP A 598 -13.62 18.51 20.17
CA ASP A 598 -14.31 17.26 20.51
C ASP A 598 -13.40 16.01 20.35
N ASN A 599 -12.07 16.16 20.52
CA ASN A 599 -11.09 15.08 20.42
C ASN A 599 -10.68 14.55 21.79
N VAL A 600 -10.28 13.27 21.85
CA VAL A 600 -9.54 12.69 22.98
C VAL A 600 -8.08 12.58 22.57
N ILE A 601 -7.22 13.39 23.19
CA ILE A 601 -5.77 13.47 22.98
C ILE A 601 -5.09 13.02 24.27
N ALA A 602 -4.80 11.73 24.38
CA ALA A 602 -4.39 11.13 25.65
C ALA A 602 -3.13 10.28 25.54
N ALA A 603 -2.31 10.23 26.60
CA ALA A 603 -1.17 9.30 26.69
C ALA A 603 -0.13 9.41 25.54
N ASN A 604 -0.08 10.54 24.83
CA ASN A 604 0.94 10.76 23.80
C ASN A 604 2.23 11.31 24.44
N GLY A 605 3.33 11.42 23.70
CA GLY A 605 4.53 12.13 24.16
C GLY A 605 4.34 13.66 24.29
N TYR A 606 3.47 14.22 23.46
CA TYR A 606 2.99 15.61 23.52
C TYR A 606 1.49 15.65 23.21
N GLY A 607 0.73 16.58 23.77
CA GLY A 607 -0.69 16.73 23.44
C GLY A 607 -0.91 17.37 22.07
N LEU A 608 -1.24 18.67 22.07
CA LEU A 608 -1.47 19.49 20.89
C LEU A 608 -0.33 20.47 20.68
N VAL A 609 0.28 20.47 19.50
CA VAL A 609 1.32 21.42 19.10
C VAL A 609 0.84 22.19 17.87
N SER A 610 0.75 23.51 17.98
CA SER A 610 0.36 24.41 16.89
C SER A 610 1.41 25.51 16.68
N ARG A 611 1.92 25.63 15.44
CA ARG A 611 2.87 26.67 15.03
C ARG A 611 2.40 27.41 13.78
N GLY A 612 2.43 28.75 13.82
CA GLY A 612 2.25 29.63 12.65
C GLY A 612 0.81 29.93 12.22
N THR A 613 -0.19 29.20 12.71
CA THR A 613 -1.61 29.50 12.44
C THR A 613 -2.17 30.48 13.48
N LEU A 614 -2.52 31.70 13.07
CA LEU A 614 -3.01 32.72 14.00
C LEU A 614 -4.44 32.50 14.47
N ASN A 615 -5.31 31.94 13.62
CA ASN A 615 -6.72 31.74 13.95
C ASN A 615 -6.94 30.30 14.42
N ALA A 616 -6.47 29.97 15.63
CA ALA A 616 -6.61 28.64 16.20
C ALA A 616 -7.75 28.60 17.23
N THR A 617 -8.73 27.75 16.98
CA THR A 617 -9.83 27.44 17.90
C THR A 617 -9.65 26.02 18.43
N VAL A 618 -9.40 25.88 19.74
CA VAL A 618 -9.26 24.61 20.44
C VAL A 618 -10.37 24.53 21.49
N ARG A 619 -11.33 23.62 21.33
CA ARG A 619 -12.48 23.53 22.25
C ARG A 619 -13.02 22.14 22.48
N ASN A 620 -13.56 21.87 23.66
CA ASN A 620 -14.21 20.61 24.01
C ASN A 620 -13.29 19.39 23.82
N ASN A 621 -11.98 19.53 23.96
CA ASN A 621 -11.05 18.41 23.85
C ASN A 621 -10.68 17.88 25.24
N ASP A 622 -10.53 16.57 25.34
CA ASP A 622 -9.89 15.90 26.46
C ASP A 622 -8.40 15.76 26.12
N ILE A 623 -7.57 16.68 26.61
CA ILE A 623 -6.11 16.66 26.45
C ILE A 623 -5.54 16.22 27.80
N VAL A 624 -5.18 14.94 27.92
CA VAL A 624 -4.92 14.36 29.26
C VAL A 624 -3.73 13.41 29.28
N PHE A 625 -2.89 13.54 30.30
CA PHE A 625 -1.78 12.60 30.55
C PHE A 625 -0.86 12.37 29.35
N ASN A 626 -0.61 13.37 28.50
CA ASN A 626 0.32 13.25 27.38
C ASN A 626 1.77 13.25 27.88
N THR A 627 2.16 12.13 28.49
CA THR A 627 3.39 11.88 29.25
C THR A 627 3.91 10.47 28.97
N ASN A 628 3.72 9.95 27.75
CA ASN A 628 4.06 8.57 27.39
C ASN A 628 5.48 8.20 27.84
N THR A 629 5.60 7.19 28.71
CA THR A 629 6.89 6.81 29.29
C THR A 629 7.57 5.64 28.57
N HIS A 630 6.84 4.98 27.68
CA HIS A 630 7.26 3.73 27.04
C HIS A 630 7.99 3.95 25.71
N VAL A 631 7.70 5.06 25.02
CA VAL A 631 8.37 5.45 23.78
C VAL A 631 9.13 6.75 24.02
N ARG A 632 10.38 6.83 23.56
CA ARG A 632 11.10 8.11 23.56
C ARG A 632 10.46 9.02 22.50
N PRO A 633 9.86 10.16 22.87
CA PRO A 633 9.19 11.01 21.90
C PRO A 633 10.16 11.58 20.86
N PRO A 634 9.75 11.66 19.58
CA PRO A 634 10.46 12.45 18.58
C PRO A 634 10.63 13.89 19.07
N ALA A 635 11.86 14.40 19.06
CA ALA A 635 12.15 15.72 19.61
C ALA A 635 11.44 16.82 18.80
N LEU A 636 10.78 17.74 19.51
CA LEU A 636 10.19 18.95 18.93
C LEU A 636 10.96 20.18 19.43
N ASP A 637 11.42 20.99 18.49
CA ASP A 637 12.19 22.20 18.80
C ASP A 637 11.40 23.14 19.74
N GLY A 638 11.99 23.42 20.90
CA GLY A 638 11.43 24.32 21.91
C GLY A 638 10.19 23.77 22.63
N VAL A 639 9.92 22.46 22.58
CA VAL A 639 8.80 21.83 23.30
C VAL A 639 9.32 20.69 24.16
N ALA A 640 9.11 20.77 25.47
CA ALA A 640 9.45 19.69 26.38
C ALA A 640 8.46 18.52 26.23
N PRO A 641 8.92 17.26 26.20
CA PRO A 641 8.05 16.09 26.39
C PRO A 641 7.17 16.28 27.62
N GLY A 642 5.94 15.77 27.59
CA GLY A 642 5.01 15.98 28.70
C GLY A 642 4.20 17.28 28.60
N THR A 643 4.33 18.06 27.52
CA THR A 643 3.55 19.30 27.32
C THR A 643 2.15 18.99 26.76
N GLY A 644 1.11 19.51 27.41
CA GLY A 644 -0.29 19.35 27.00
C GLY A 644 -0.65 20.19 25.77
N LEU A 645 -0.46 21.50 25.84
CA LEU A 645 -0.67 22.41 24.71
C LEU A 645 0.56 23.27 24.45
N TYR A 646 0.99 23.35 23.20
CA TYR A 646 2.03 24.26 22.75
C TYR A 646 1.49 25.16 21.63
N VAL A 647 1.54 26.47 21.84
CA VAL A 647 1.12 27.46 20.86
C VAL A 647 2.27 28.40 20.56
N ALA A 648 2.70 28.43 19.31
CA ALA A 648 3.76 29.32 18.87
C ALA A 648 3.51 29.94 17.50
N GLU A 649 4.29 30.97 17.22
CA GLU A 649 4.40 31.54 15.88
C GLU A 649 5.29 30.68 14.97
N GLY A 650 5.23 30.94 13.66
CA GLY A 650 6.11 30.34 12.68
C GLY A 650 7.52 30.89 12.82
N SER A 651 8.53 30.03 12.72
CA SER A 651 9.94 30.37 12.94
C SER A 651 10.59 31.19 11.81
N ARG A 652 9.97 31.29 10.63
CA ARG A 652 10.53 31.94 9.43
C ARG A 652 9.98 33.35 9.15
N GLY A 653 9.00 33.84 9.92
CA GLY A 653 8.44 35.18 9.77
C GLY A 653 6.94 35.18 9.56
N ALA A 654 6.43 36.06 8.68
CA ALA A 654 4.99 36.21 8.44
C ALA A 654 4.64 36.58 6.99
N ILE A 655 3.42 36.23 6.58
CA ILE A 655 2.84 36.69 5.31
C ILE A 655 2.00 37.94 5.60
N LEU A 656 2.16 38.99 4.80
CA LEU A 656 1.38 40.22 4.88
C LEU A 656 0.60 40.43 3.59
N ASP A 657 -0.64 40.88 3.73
CA ASP A 657 -1.49 41.29 2.62
C ASP A 657 -1.36 42.81 2.44
N GLN A 658 -1.06 43.26 1.23
CA GLN A 658 -0.93 44.69 0.90
C GLN A 658 -2.02 45.17 -0.04
N SER A 659 -3.04 44.34 -0.34
CA SER A 659 -4.10 44.67 -1.30
C SER A 659 -4.80 46.01 -1.06
N ASP A 660 -4.80 46.51 0.19
CA ASP A 660 -5.43 47.76 0.61
C ASP A 660 -4.42 48.89 0.95
N VAL A 661 -3.14 48.77 0.60
CA VAL A 661 -2.09 49.75 0.97
C VAL A 661 -1.33 50.27 -0.26
N ASP A 662 -1.60 51.51 -0.66
CA ASP A 662 -0.96 52.18 -1.81
C ASP A 662 0.49 52.69 -1.56
N ALA A 663 1.16 52.25 -0.49
CA ALA A 663 2.51 52.72 -0.12
C ALA A 663 3.56 51.59 -0.21
N PRO A 664 4.78 51.86 -0.71
CA PRO A 664 5.84 50.86 -0.75
C PRO A 664 6.19 50.37 0.66
N PHE A 665 6.41 49.06 0.82
CA PHE A 665 6.58 48.42 2.13
C PHE A 665 7.71 49.03 2.98
N GLU A 666 8.76 49.55 2.35
CA GLU A 666 9.86 50.24 3.01
C GLU A 666 9.41 51.50 3.77
N GLU A 667 8.35 52.16 3.30
CA GLU A 667 7.72 53.31 3.97
C GLU A 667 6.83 52.88 5.14
N LEU A 668 6.32 51.64 5.11
CA LEU A 668 5.51 51.05 6.17
C LEU A 668 6.35 50.62 7.39
N VAL A 669 7.63 50.24 7.21
CA VAL A 669 8.50 49.83 8.33
C VAL A 669 9.08 51.05 9.04
N ALA A 670 8.55 51.37 10.23
CA ALA A 670 8.94 52.54 11.02
C ALA A 670 10.28 52.38 11.76
N ASN A 671 10.74 51.15 12.01
CA ASN A 671 11.99 50.86 12.72
C ASN A 671 13.15 50.60 11.74
N PRO A 672 14.18 51.48 11.67
CA PRO A 672 15.31 51.32 10.76
C PRO A 672 16.17 50.07 11.02
N GLN A 673 16.18 49.55 12.26
CA GLN A 673 16.91 48.32 12.61
C GLN A 673 16.20 47.08 12.05
N LEU A 674 14.86 47.06 12.03
CA LEU A 674 14.09 45.98 11.41
C LEU A 674 14.24 45.95 9.89
N ARG A 675 14.42 47.10 9.22
CA ARG A 675 14.68 47.15 7.77
C ARG A 675 15.97 46.41 7.38
N GLN A 676 16.92 46.28 8.29
CA GLN A 676 18.16 45.52 8.06
C GLN A 676 18.01 44.03 8.42
N GLN A 677 16.91 43.64 9.07
CA GLN A 677 16.66 42.31 9.62
C GLN A 677 15.49 41.56 8.94
N ILE A 678 14.95 42.13 7.87
CA ILE A 678 13.84 41.57 7.10
C ILE A 678 14.29 41.37 5.66
N GLU A 679 14.06 40.17 5.13
CA GLU A 679 14.10 39.91 3.70
C GLU A 679 12.67 39.88 3.16
N ILE A 680 12.47 40.57 2.04
CA ILE A 680 11.15 40.76 1.42
C ILE A 680 11.13 39.89 0.17
N ALA A 681 10.23 38.91 0.15
CA ALA A 681 9.93 38.14 -1.05
C ALA A 681 8.51 38.46 -1.50
N THR A 682 8.37 39.06 -2.67
CA THR A 682 7.06 39.22 -3.33
C THR A 682 6.61 37.84 -3.80
N LEU A 683 5.55 37.30 -3.19
CA LEU A 683 4.98 36.01 -3.59
C LEU A 683 4.06 36.18 -4.81
N TRP A 684 3.26 37.26 -4.84
CA TRP A 684 2.39 37.71 -5.95
C TRP A 684 2.30 39.24 -5.96
N ASP A 685 1.65 39.82 -6.98
CA ASP A 685 1.56 41.27 -7.22
C ASP A 685 1.18 42.08 -5.94
N ASP A 686 0.31 41.55 -5.07
CA ASP A 686 -0.21 42.24 -3.87
C ASP A 686 0.13 41.53 -2.52
N THR A 687 0.96 40.48 -2.54
CA THR A 687 1.28 39.68 -1.33
C THR A 687 2.77 39.57 -1.08
N VAL A 688 3.18 40.00 0.10
CA VAL A 688 4.59 40.08 0.49
C VAL A 688 4.85 39.14 1.67
N ALA A 689 5.80 38.23 1.51
CA ALA A 689 6.36 37.48 2.62
C ALA A 689 7.45 38.33 3.30
N VAL A 690 7.26 38.57 4.60
CA VAL A 690 8.24 39.20 5.48
C VAL A 690 8.98 38.09 6.20
N LEU A 691 10.17 37.76 5.68
CA LEU A 691 11.03 36.74 6.25
C LEU A 691 11.93 37.38 7.32
N ARG A 692 11.99 36.76 8.50
CA ARG A 692 12.90 37.19 9.57
C ARG A 692 14.32 36.73 9.27
N THR A 693 15.33 37.61 9.39
CA THR A 693 16.74 37.24 9.18
C THR A 693 17.51 36.94 10.48
N ASP A 694 16.85 37.05 11.65
CA ASP A 694 17.44 36.82 12.98
C ASP A 694 17.33 35.36 13.49
N GLY A 695 16.74 34.47 12.69
CA GLY A 695 16.71 33.02 12.92
C GLY A 695 17.68 32.26 12.01
N VAL A 696 17.62 30.92 12.02
CA VAL A 696 18.28 30.07 11.01
C VAL A 696 17.54 30.24 9.67
N SER A 697 17.72 31.41 9.05
CA SER A 697 17.44 31.58 7.64
C SER A 697 18.54 30.80 6.91
N HIS A 698 18.22 29.57 6.49
CA HIS A 698 18.90 28.98 5.35
C HIS A 698 18.60 29.89 4.16
N THR A 699 19.43 30.92 4.01
CA THR A 699 19.62 31.62 2.75
C THR A 699 19.96 30.55 1.72
N ARG A 700 18.99 30.18 0.88
CA ARG A 700 19.24 29.26 -0.23
C ARG A 700 20.24 29.95 -1.16
N SER A 701 21.49 29.48 -1.14
CA SER A 701 22.50 29.93 -2.09
C SER A 701 22.17 29.39 -3.48
N THR A 702 21.57 30.23 -4.32
CA THR A 702 21.89 30.49 -5.74
C THR A 702 22.26 29.36 -6.73
N ALA A 703 22.12 28.08 -6.42
CA ALA A 703 22.30 26.99 -7.39
C ALA A 703 21.30 25.82 -7.25
N GLU A 704 20.60 25.70 -6.12
CA GLU A 704 19.56 24.67 -5.94
C GLU A 704 18.24 25.29 -5.47
N GLY A 705 17.22 25.15 -6.31
CA GLY A 705 15.82 25.33 -5.90
C GLY A 705 15.40 26.76 -5.58
N ALA A 706 15.36 27.63 -6.60
CA ALA A 706 14.21 28.53 -6.68
C ALA A 706 12.98 27.60 -6.64
N VAL A 707 12.21 27.63 -5.55
CA VAL A 707 10.84 27.13 -5.65
C VAL A 707 10.26 27.97 -6.76
N ASP A 708 9.95 27.34 -7.88
CA ASP A 708 9.14 27.95 -8.92
C ASP A 708 7.75 28.08 -8.27
N ILE A 709 7.57 29.10 -7.41
CA ILE A 709 6.30 29.45 -6.76
C ILE A 709 5.45 30.04 -7.89
N ARG A 710 5.05 29.17 -8.82
CA ARG A 710 4.02 29.46 -9.79
C ARG A 710 2.76 29.71 -8.98
N ARG A 711 2.01 30.75 -9.34
CA ARG A 711 0.69 31.08 -8.79
C ARG A 711 -0.17 29.79 -8.72
N VAL A 712 -0.22 29.18 -7.53
CA VAL A 712 -0.85 27.85 -7.33
C VAL A 712 -2.37 27.99 -7.25
N ASP A 713 -2.86 29.12 -6.72
CA ASP A 713 -4.29 29.45 -6.57
C ASP A 713 -4.43 30.95 -6.19
N ASP A 714 -5.45 31.64 -6.72
CA ASP A 714 -5.78 33.05 -6.44
C ASP A 714 -6.38 33.27 -5.03
N SER A 715 -6.65 32.18 -4.30
CA SER A 715 -7.38 32.20 -3.03
C SER A 715 -6.57 31.73 -1.82
N LEU A 716 -5.24 31.78 -1.94
CA LEU A 716 -4.33 31.68 -0.80
C LEU A 716 -4.74 32.74 0.23
N PRO A 717 -4.84 32.42 1.54
CA PRO A 717 -5.13 33.45 2.54
C PRO A 717 -3.94 34.40 2.56
N THR A 718 -4.11 35.53 1.89
CA THR A 718 -3.12 36.59 1.80
C THR A 718 -3.05 37.23 3.18
N GLY A 719 -1.96 36.91 3.87
CA GLY A 719 -1.40 37.60 5.01
C GLY A 719 -2.22 37.90 6.26
N ILE A 720 -1.58 38.69 7.11
CA ILE A 720 -2.18 39.38 8.26
C ILE A 720 -2.68 40.72 7.72
N GLU A 721 -3.99 40.91 7.76
CA GLU A 721 -4.62 42.15 7.30
C GLU A 721 -4.07 43.36 8.10
N LEU A 722 -3.52 44.34 7.39
CA LEU A 722 -3.07 45.61 7.95
C LEU A 722 -4.23 46.61 7.98
N SER A 723 -5.20 46.41 8.87
CA SER A 723 -6.37 47.31 8.96
C SER A 723 -6.05 48.62 9.70
N TYR A 724 -6.57 49.74 9.16
CA TYR A 724 -6.60 51.05 9.83
C TYR A 724 -7.87 51.20 10.66
N GLY A 725 -7.92 50.54 11.82
CA GLY A 725 -8.98 50.80 12.80
C GLY A 725 -9.58 49.54 13.41
N GLU A 726 -9.91 49.71 14.68
CA GLU A 726 -10.52 48.76 15.61
C GLU A 726 -9.79 47.42 15.81
N ALA A 727 -9.24 47.30 17.02
CA ALA A 727 -8.79 46.05 17.60
C ALA A 727 -10.00 45.12 17.72
N ASP A 728 -10.03 44.00 17.00
CA ASP A 728 -10.95 42.94 17.39
C ASP A 728 -10.58 41.53 16.95
N ALA A 729 -11.14 40.59 17.71
CA ALA A 729 -11.15 39.13 17.64
C ALA A 729 -9.93 38.38 18.26
N ASP A 730 -10.21 37.65 19.35
CA ASP A 730 -9.36 36.62 19.95
C ASP A 730 -8.85 35.63 18.89
N ARG A 731 -7.65 35.87 18.36
CA ARG A 731 -7.07 35.05 17.27
C ARG A 731 -6.78 33.62 17.77
N TYR A 732 -6.40 33.48 19.03
CA TYR A 732 -6.28 32.19 19.70
C TYR A 732 -7.40 32.02 20.73
N ARG A 733 -8.33 31.10 20.46
CA ARG A 733 -9.42 30.75 21.37
C ARG A 733 -9.29 29.30 21.80
N ILE A 734 -8.80 29.09 23.01
CA ILE A 734 -8.65 27.81 23.68
C ILE A 734 -9.67 27.78 24.80
N ALA A 735 -10.85 27.21 24.59
CA ALA A 735 -11.91 27.27 25.60
C ALA A 735 -12.66 25.97 25.74
N ASN A 736 -13.12 25.70 26.96
CA ASN A 736 -13.89 24.51 27.29
C ASN A 736 -13.13 23.19 27.05
N ASN A 737 -11.83 23.14 27.33
CA ASN A 737 -11.03 21.91 27.24
C ASN A 737 -10.71 21.38 28.63
N ASP A 738 -10.53 20.07 28.71
CA ASP A 738 -9.94 19.39 29.85
C ASP A 738 -8.45 19.22 29.58
N VAL A 739 -7.59 19.90 30.35
CA VAL A 739 -6.13 19.93 30.18
C VAL A 739 -5.46 19.59 31.50
N TYR A 740 -5.12 18.33 31.72
CA TYR A 740 -4.48 17.93 32.98
C TYR A 740 -3.60 16.68 32.89
N GLY A 741 -2.73 16.52 33.89
CA GLY A 741 -1.86 15.36 34.01
C GLY A 741 -0.56 15.46 33.19
N HIS A 742 -0.16 16.68 32.86
CA HIS A 742 1.06 17.04 32.13
C HIS A 742 2.11 17.62 33.08
N ASP A 743 3.37 17.59 32.65
CA ASP A 743 4.43 18.34 33.33
C ASP A 743 4.28 19.85 33.09
N THR A 744 3.79 20.21 31.90
CA THR A 744 3.42 21.58 31.53
C THR A 744 2.05 21.53 30.84
N GLY A 745 1.03 22.12 31.45
CA GLY A 745 -0.33 22.13 30.91
C GLY A 745 -0.39 22.89 29.59
N MET A 746 0.20 24.09 29.56
CA MET A 746 0.30 24.90 28.36
C MET A 746 1.59 25.72 28.32
N ASP A 747 2.26 25.77 27.18
CA ASP A 747 3.37 26.68 26.89
C ASP A 747 3.02 27.59 25.70
N ILE A 748 3.22 28.88 25.92
CA ILE A 748 2.92 29.94 24.96
C ILE A 748 4.22 30.62 24.54
N ASN A 749 4.47 30.58 23.23
CA ASN A 749 5.59 31.23 22.59
C ASN A 749 5.13 32.03 21.36
N ILE A 750 4.25 32.99 21.60
CA ILE A 750 3.79 33.92 20.57
C ILE A 750 4.53 35.25 20.74
N SER A 751 5.43 35.55 19.80
CA SER A 751 6.27 36.73 19.87
C SER A 751 5.53 37.98 19.37
N ARG A 752 6.24 39.11 19.31
CA ARG A 752 5.70 40.37 18.81
C ARG A 752 5.70 40.34 17.29
N LEU A 753 4.52 40.15 16.69
CA LEU A 753 4.38 40.23 15.25
C LEU A 753 3.73 41.55 14.81
N VAL A 754 4.30 42.11 13.74
CA VAL A 754 3.89 43.29 12.97
C VAL A 754 2.37 43.55 13.01
N THR A 755 1.96 44.68 13.59
CA THR A 755 0.60 45.23 13.50
C THR A 755 0.66 46.64 12.90
N ALA A 756 -0.26 47.01 12.01
CA ALA A 756 -0.40 48.38 11.51
C ALA A 756 -1.17 49.26 12.51
N ASN A 757 -0.70 50.49 12.77
CA ASN A 757 -1.46 51.54 13.46
C ASN A 757 -2.02 52.54 12.41
N ALA A 758 -3.04 53.30 12.79
CA ALA A 758 -3.84 54.30 12.06
C ALA A 758 -3.06 55.39 11.27
N THR A 759 -1.73 55.32 11.17
CA THR A 759 -0.86 56.26 10.45
C THR A 759 0.16 55.57 9.52
N ALA A 760 -0.13 54.38 8.99
CA ALA A 760 0.70 53.69 7.99
C ALA A 760 2.06 53.20 8.49
N ARG A 761 2.18 52.94 9.80
CA ARG A 761 3.43 52.45 10.38
C ARG A 761 3.21 51.04 10.92
N ILE A 762 3.98 50.08 10.41
CA ILE A 762 4.24 48.78 11.03
C ILE A 762 4.86 49.07 12.39
N VAL A 763 4.06 48.88 13.44
CA VAL A 763 4.48 48.97 14.84
C VAL A 763 4.53 47.55 15.39
N THR A 764 5.68 47.18 15.94
CA THR A 764 6.02 45.82 16.40
C THR A 764 5.68 45.59 17.88
N ASP A 765 4.77 46.35 18.49
CA ASP A 765 4.67 46.43 19.97
C ASP A 765 3.31 46.05 20.58
N SER A 766 2.35 45.56 19.81
CA SER A 766 1.11 45.01 20.40
C SER A 766 1.37 43.61 20.94
N ILE A 767 1.25 43.43 22.25
CA ILE A 767 1.39 42.11 22.87
C ILE A 767 0.16 41.27 22.54
N ARG A 768 0.36 40.01 22.16
CA ARG A 768 -0.72 39.09 21.78
C ARG A 768 -1.17 38.25 22.97
N THR A 769 -2.48 38.08 23.10
CA THR A 769 -3.09 37.30 24.17
C THR A 769 -3.70 36.03 23.60
N VAL A 770 -3.43 34.90 24.23
CA VAL A 770 -4.18 33.65 24.06
C VAL A 770 -5.39 33.69 25.00
N ASN A 771 -6.62 33.67 24.46
CA ASN A 771 -7.81 33.49 25.28
C ASN A 771 -7.95 31.99 25.60
N ALA A 772 -7.62 31.64 26.84
CA ALA A 772 -7.58 30.31 27.44
C ALA A 772 -8.65 30.14 28.54
N GLU A 773 -9.80 30.81 28.41
CA GLU A 773 -10.88 30.79 29.40
C GLU A 773 -11.65 29.46 29.45
N SER A 774 -12.27 29.20 30.60
CA SER A 774 -13.20 28.10 30.86
C SER A 774 -12.60 26.72 30.58
N ASN A 775 -11.29 26.55 30.75
CA ASN A 775 -10.63 25.24 30.70
C ASN A 775 -10.47 24.66 32.11
N TYR A 776 -10.52 23.34 32.23
CA TYR A 776 -10.23 22.62 33.48
C TYR A 776 -8.77 22.18 33.49
N TRP A 777 -8.02 22.61 34.49
CA TRP A 777 -6.56 22.43 34.57
C TRP A 777 -6.13 21.32 35.53
N GLY A 778 -7.05 20.41 35.90
CA GLY A 778 -6.79 19.33 36.86
C GLY A 778 -7.14 19.65 38.32
N ALA A 779 -7.31 20.94 38.64
CA ALA A 779 -7.72 21.42 39.96
C ALA A 779 -8.79 22.51 39.86
N ALA A 780 -9.71 22.54 40.82
CA ALA A 780 -10.78 23.56 40.87
C ALA A 780 -10.24 24.98 41.08
N SER A 781 -9.04 25.09 41.65
CA SER A 781 -8.31 26.35 41.82
C SER A 781 -7.78 26.94 40.51
N GLY A 782 -7.79 26.18 39.40
CA GLY A 782 -7.16 26.58 38.14
C GLY A 782 -5.67 26.18 38.05
N PRO A 783 -4.99 26.59 36.96
CA PRO A 783 -3.61 26.23 36.68
C PRO A 783 -2.65 26.99 37.58
N TYR A 784 -1.48 26.40 37.83
CA TYR A 784 -0.38 27.17 38.41
C TYR A 784 0.17 28.17 37.38
N HIS A 785 0.26 29.44 37.78
CA HIS A 785 1.05 30.43 37.03
C HIS A 785 1.67 31.43 38.02
N SER A 786 3.00 31.53 38.01
CA SER A 786 3.81 32.29 38.98
C SER A 786 3.38 33.75 39.22
N SER A 787 2.84 34.44 38.22
CA SER A 787 2.37 35.83 38.33
C SER A 787 0.85 36.02 38.42
N ILE A 788 0.05 35.31 37.60
CA ILE A 788 -1.40 35.53 37.46
C ILE A 788 -2.19 34.75 38.53
N LEU A 789 -1.79 33.50 38.81
CA LEU A 789 -2.47 32.63 39.78
C LEU A 789 -1.47 31.71 40.50
N PRO A 790 -0.68 32.23 41.46
CA PRO A 790 0.39 31.46 42.12
C PRO A 790 -0.12 30.37 43.08
N GLU A 791 -1.39 30.45 43.49
CA GLU A 791 -2.05 29.51 44.40
C GLU A 791 -2.82 28.39 43.64
N GLY A 792 -2.69 28.34 42.30
CA GLY A 792 -3.34 27.31 41.50
C GLY A 792 -2.63 25.96 41.64
N ASP A 793 -3.39 24.91 42.00
CA ASP A 793 -2.89 23.53 42.15
C ASP A 793 -2.91 22.71 40.84
N GLY A 794 -3.40 23.27 39.73
CA GLY A 794 -3.50 22.60 38.43
C GLY A 794 -2.19 22.61 37.63
N ASP A 795 -2.22 21.97 36.45
CA ASP A 795 -1.08 21.92 35.53
C ASP A 795 -0.55 23.34 35.22
N GLU A 796 0.78 23.49 35.14
CA GLU A 796 1.43 24.79 34.96
C GLU A 796 1.18 25.40 33.57
N ILE A 797 0.94 26.72 33.54
CA ILE A 797 1.02 27.52 32.32
C ILE A 797 2.35 28.28 32.32
N THR A 798 3.18 28.01 31.30
CA THR A 798 4.41 28.74 31.04
C THR A 798 4.24 29.72 29.90
N ILE A 799 4.84 30.90 30.03
CA ILE A 799 4.86 31.92 28.97
C ILE A 799 6.31 32.20 28.61
N THR A 800 6.74 31.69 27.46
CA THR A 800 8.03 32.03 26.87
C THR A 800 7.96 33.43 26.24
N ASN A 801 6.90 33.69 25.44
CA ASN A 801 6.60 35.00 24.85
C ASN A 801 5.08 35.16 24.68
N GLY A 802 4.56 36.38 24.88
CA GLY A 802 3.14 36.72 24.71
C GLY A 802 2.41 36.93 26.03
N TRP A 803 1.08 36.85 26.00
CA TRP A 803 0.20 36.81 27.17
C TRP A 803 -0.85 35.71 27.02
N VAL A 804 -1.47 35.38 28.15
CA VAL A 804 -2.60 34.47 28.27
C VAL A 804 -3.66 35.10 29.16
N ASP A 805 -4.92 34.90 28.80
CA ASP A 805 -6.05 35.10 29.70
C ASP A 805 -6.75 33.77 29.93
N PHE A 806 -6.62 33.19 31.11
CA PHE A 806 -7.24 31.91 31.46
C PHE A 806 -8.37 32.05 32.48
N ILE A 807 -8.82 33.28 32.77
CA ILE A 807 -9.84 33.54 33.79
C ILE A 807 -11.15 33.95 33.09
N PRO A 808 -12.29 33.27 33.33
CA PRO A 808 -12.51 32.30 34.40
C PRO A 808 -11.95 30.90 34.10
N VAL A 809 -11.58 30.14 35.14
CA VAL A 809 -11.21 28.71 35.04
C VAL A 809 -12.44 27.83 35.28
N ALA A 810 -12.46 26.61 34.71
CA ALA A 810 -13.48 25.62 35.05
C ALA A 810 -13.11 24.92 36.37
N ASP A 811 -14.10 24.72 37.25
CA ASP A 811 -13.91 24.11 38.57
C ASP A 811 -13.99 22.57 38.56
N ALA A 812 -14.50 22.00 37.47
CA ALA A 812 -14.62 20.56 37.23
C ALA A 812 -14.36 20.22 35.75
N PRO A 813 -14.01 18.95 35.44
CA PRO A 813 -13.90 18.47 34.07
C PRO A 813 -15.19 18.71 33.27
N ILE A 814 -15.02 19.11 32.02
CA ILE A 814 -16.09 19.43 31.06
C ILE A 814 -16.53 18.16 30.34
N GLY A 815 -15.56 17.33 29.98
CA GLY A 815 -15.74 16.03 29.36
C GLY A 815 -15.67 14.89 30.39
N GLN A 816 -15.11 13.77 29.95
CA GLN A 816 -14.92 12.62 30.82
C GLN A 816 -13.70 12.84 31.73
N ARG A 817 -13.86 12.59 33.04
CA ARG A 817 -12.71 12.57 33.95
C ARG A 817 -11.91 11.28 33.81
N TYR A 818 -10.66 11.39 33.38
CA TYR A 818 -9.66 10.34 33.33
C TYR A 818 -8.80 10.35 34.58
N ARG A 819 -8.32 9.18 34.97
CA ARG A 819 -7.33 9.01 36.04
C ARG A 819 -6.33 7.95 35.66
N ARG A 820 -5.09 8.12 36.12
CA ARG A 820 -4.07 7.09 35.98
C ARG A 820 -4.52 5.79 36.67
N PRO A 821 -4.26 4.61 36.07
CA PRO A 821 -4.52 3.34 36.69
C PRO A 821 -3.62 3.12 37.91
N THR A 822 -4.08 2.28 38.85
CA THR A 822 -3.34 1.89 40.05
C THR A 822 -2.79 0.47 39.89
N PRO A 823 -1.46 0.28 39.85
CA PRO A 823 -0.87 -1.05 39.74
C PRO A 823 -0.94 -1.78 41.07
N ARG A 824 -1.23 -3.08 41.02
CA ARG A 824 -1.15 -3.98 42.18
C ARG A 824 -0.46 -5.27 41.79
N LEU A 825 0.64 -5.56 42.48
CA LEU A 825 1.51 -6.70 42.22
C LEU A 825 1.34 -7.77 43.30
N SER A 826 0.86 -8.94 42.91
CA SER A 826 0.73 -10.14 43.74
C SER A 826 1.85 -11.11 43.42
N THR A 827 2.71 -11.37 44.41
CA THR A 827 3.89 -12.25 44.29
C THR A 827 4.21 -12.93 45.62
N PRO A 828 4.87 -14.09 45.61
CA PRO A 828 5.39 -14.69 46.84
C PRO A 828 6.59 -13.89 47.37
N SER A 829 6.74 -13.79 48.70
CA SER A 829 7.91 -13.13 49.32
C SER A 829 9.19 -13.98 49.25
N THR A 830 9.05 -15.29 49.07
CA THR A 830 10.16 -16.25 48.94
C THR A 830 9.79 -17.35 47.95
N ALA A 831 10.76 -17.90 47.22
CA ALA A 831 10.54 -19.02 46.30
C ALA A 831 11.78 -19.94 46.23
N VAL A 832 11.56 -21.22 45.94
CA VAL A 832 12.66 -22.20 45.83
C VAL A 832 13.48 -21.91 44.58
N ALA A 833 14.81 -21.84 44.72
CA ALA A 833 15.65 -21.59 43.56
C ALA A 833 15.51 -22.71 42.52
N GLY A 834 15.32 -22.32 41.26
CA GLY A 834 15.05 -23.21 40.13
C GLY A 834 13.58 -23.54 39.87
N SER A 835 12.64 -23.17 40.75
CA SER A 835 11.20 -23.37 40.54
C SER A 835 10.59 -22.36 39.56
N GLN A 836 9.44 -22.67 38.97
CA GLN A 836 8.61 -21.67 38.27
C GLN A 836 7.84 -20.84 39.29
N ILE A 837 7.80 -19.52 39.09
CA ILE A 837 6.99 -18.59 39.88
C ILE A 837 6.08 -17.79 38.96
N GLN A 838 4.91 -17.42 39.47
CA GLN A 838 3.96 -16.57 38.76
C GLN A 838 3.87 -15.22 39.45
N LEU A 839 4.07 -14.16 38.68
CA LEU A 839 3.78 -12.79 39.07
C LEU A 839 2.41 -12.44 38.53
N SER A 840 1.57 -11.76 39.33
CA SER A 840 0.24 -11.35 38.90
C SER A 840 -0.01 -9.86 39.14
N GLY A 841 -0.44 -9.16 38.10
CA GLY A 841 -0.97 -7.81 38.14
C GLY A 841 -2.49 -7.73 38.22
N ALA A 842 -3.21 -8.86 38.37
CA ALA A 842 -4.65 -8.95 38.17
C ALA A 842 -5.51 -8.09 39.12
N GLU A 843 -4.93 -7.62 40.23
CA GLU A 843 -5.61 -6.72 41.17
C GLU A 843 -5.45 -5.24 40.80
N SER A 844 -4.73 -4.92 39.72
CA SER A 844 -4.58 -3.56 39.21
C SER A 844 -5.93 -3.02 38.74
N ALA A 845 -6.16 -1.74 38.94
CA ALA A 845 -7.46 -1.11 38.67
C ALA A 845 -7.30 0.15 37.82
N ALA A 846 -8.20 0.33 36.86
CA ALA A 846 -8.41 1.57 36.13
C ALA A 846 -9.84 2.06 36.42
N GLU A 847 -10.01 3.31 36.84
CA GLU A 847 -11.35 3.87 37.07
C GLU A 847 -12.10 4.05 35.73
N THR A 848 -11.37 4.41 34.67
CA THR A 848 -11.88 4.59 33.31
C THR A 848 -11.66 3.34 32.46
N GLY A 849 -12.36 2.25 32.78
CA GLY A 849 -12.37 1.02 31.98
C GLY A 849 -11.62 -0.15 32.61
N SER A 850 -10.68 -0.74 31.88
CA SER A 850 -9.85 -1.86 32.34
C SER A 850 -8.39 -1.62 32.01
N VAL A 851 -7.50 -2.23 32.78
CA VAL A 851 -6.07 -2.30 32.45
C VAL A 851 -5.89 -3.12 31.17
N SER A 852 -5.21 -2.56 30.18
CA SER A 852 -4.99 -3.14 28.85
C SER A 852 -3.61 -3.81 28.75
N GLU A 853 -2.57 -3.18 29.29
CA GLU A 853 -1.20 -3.67 29.31
C GLU A 853 -0.58 -3.69 30.72
N TYR A 854 0.31 -4.66 30.95
CA TYR A 854 1.04 -4.85 32.19
C TYR A 854 2.54 -4.91 31.88
N HIS A 855 3.32 -4.01 32.46
CA HIS A 855 4.76 -3.88 32.20
C HIS A 855 5.51 -4.30 33.46
N PHE A 856 6.07 -5.51 33.42
CA PHE A 856 6.89 -6.06 34.49
C PHE A 856 8.36 -5.74 34.22
N VAL A 857 9.07 -5.22 35.22
CA VAL A 857 10.53 -5.08 35.18
C VAL A 857 11.12 -6.02 36.24
N VAL A 858 11.85 -7.04 35.78
CA VAL A 858 12.45 -8.08 36.64
C VAL A 858 13.97 -7.92 36.59
N ASN A 859 14.58 -7.53 37.72
CA ASN A 859 16.01 -7.23 37.82
C ASN A 859 16.52 -6.29 36.70
N GLY A 860 15.70 -5.32 36.29
CA GLY A 860 16.01 -4.36 35.23
C GLY A 860 15.67 -4.84 33.80
N THR A 861 15.19 -6.06 33.63
CA THR A 861 14.71 -6.59 32.33
C THR A 861 13.21 -6.38 32.19
N SER A 862 12.78 -5.71 31.12
CA SER A 862 11.36 -5.43 30.86
C SER A 862 10.65 -6.61 30.18
N HIS A 863 9.42 -6.84 30.59
CA HIS A 863 8.49 -7.84 30.06
C HIS A 863 7.09 -7.24 30.01
N THR A 864 6.50 -7.13 28.82
CA THR A 864 5.13 -6.61 28.65
C THR A 864 4.17 -7.73 28.32
N THR A 865 2.98 -7.71 28.94
CA THR A 865 1.89 -8.65 28.64
C THR A 865 0.61 -7.90 28.36
N ARG A 866 0.03 -8.11 27.17
CA ARG A 866 -1.29 -7.59 26.75
C ARG A 866 -2.40 -8.53 27.17
N GLU A 867 -3.50 -8.00 27.71
CA GLU A 867 -4.72 -8.73 28.14
C GLU A 867 -4.54 -9.79 29.24
N ARG A 868 -3.32 -10.29 29.47
CA ARG A 868 -2.96 -11.23 30.52
C ARG A 868 -2.24 -10.50 31.64
N ALA A 869 -2.84 -10.53 32.83
CA ALA A 869 -2.32 -9.87 34.00
C ALA A 869 -1.21 -10.66 34.72
N GLY A 870 -0.35 -11.42 34.04
CA GLY A 870 0.65 -12.23 34.73
C GLY A 870 1.83 -12.70 33.90
N LEU A 871 2.96 -12.92 34.60
CA LEU A 871 4.25 -13.30 34.04
C LEU A 871 4.82 -14.53 34.76
N SER A 872 5.13 -15.58 33.99
CA SER A 872 5.79 -16.79 34.49
C SER A 872 7.29 -16.70 34.29
N LEU A 873 8.05 -16.97 35.35
CA LEU A 873 9.51 -16.95 35.28
C LEU A 873 10.14 -17.99 36.21
N ARG A 874 11.39 -18.36 35.92
CA ARG A 874 12.13 -19.31 36.73
C ARG A 874 12.92 -18.57 37.81
N MET A 875 12.77 -18.99 39.08
CA MET A 875 13.44 -18.37 40.22
C MET A 875 14.95 -18.62 40.16
N PRO A 876 15.82 -17.60 40.16
CA PRO A 876 17.27 -17.77 40.22
C PRO A 876 17.76 -18.00 41.66
N ASN A 877 19.07 -18.23 41.83
CA ASN A 877 19.72 -18.37 43.14
C ASN A 877 19.95 -17.03 43.87
N GLU A 878 19.45 -15.93 43.32
CA GLU A 878 19.58 -14.57 43.86
C GLU A 878 18.21 -13.92 44.08
N THR A 879 18.17 -12.80 44.80
CA THR A 879 16.92 -12.08 45.06
C THR A 879 16.43 -11.41 43.77
N LEU A 880 15.17 -11.64 43.43
CA LEU A 880 14.51 -10.93 42.34
C LEU A 880 13.87 -9.64 42.86
N THR A 881 14.12 -8.54 42.18
CA THR A 881 13.35 -7.29 42.31
C THR A 881 12.40 -7.20 41.13
N VAL A 882 11.11 -7.05 41.43
CA VAL A 882 10.05 -6.94 40.44
C VAL A 882 9.38 -5.59 40.61
N ALA A 883 9.17 -4.86 39.52
CA ALA A 883 8.31 -3.69 39.45
C ALA A 883 7.19 -3.95 38.44
N LEU A 884 6.01 -3.40 38.68
CA LEU A 884 4.85 -3.46 37.77
C LEU A 884 4.28 -2.07 37.58
N SER A 885 4.25 -1.58 36.34
CA SER A 885 3.38 -0.50 35.88
C SER A 885 2.27 -1.05 34.98
N VAL A 886 1.18 -0.30 34.85
CA VAL A 886 0.00 -0.71 34.07
C VAL A 886 -0.51 0.44 33.21
N GLU A 887 -1.06 0.10 32.05
CA GLU A 887 -1.72 1.02 31.12
C GLU A 887 -3.23 0.77 31.11
N ASP A 888 -4.04 1.83 31.01
CA ASP A 888 -5.48 1.70 30.78
C ASP A 888 -5.83 1.52 29.30
N GLY A 889 -7.13 1.43 29.00
CA GLY A 889 -7.59 1.26 27.61
C GLY A 889 -7.27 2.42 26.67
N LEU A 890 -6.78 3.57 27.14
CA LEU A 890 -6.29 4.71 26.34
C LEU A 890 -4.76 4.75 26.25
N GLY A 891 -4.05 3.87 26.95
CA GLY A 891 -2.60 3.90 27.11
C GLY A 891 -2.12 4.81 28.24
N ILE A 892 -3.02 5.27 29.13
CA ILE A 892 -2.61 6.12 30.25
C ILE A 892 -1.84 5.26 31.27
N ASP A 893 -0.57 5.61 31.47
CA ASP A 893 0.32 4.95 32.42
C ASP A 893 -0.02 5.22 33.88
N SER A 894 0.17 4.20 34.72
CA SER A 894 0.23 4.36 36.17
C SER A 894 1.38 5.28 36.60
N ASN A 895 1.12 6.18 37.55
CA ASN A 895 2.12 7.14 38.03
C ASN A 895 3.31 6.48 38.77
N GLU A 896 3.04 5.39 39.46
CA GLU A 896 4.00 4.66 40.28
C GLU A 896 4.05 3.20 39.84
N SER A 897 5.15 2.50 40.13
CA SER A 897 5.22 1.05 39.96
C SER A 897 5.00 0.33 41.28
N ALA A 898 4.20 -0.73 41.28
CA ALA A 898 4.11 -1.65 42.42
C ALA A 898 5.38 -2.51 42.46
N THR A 899 6.12 -2.49 43.57
CA THR A 899 7.40 -3.21 43.69
C THR A 899 7.35 -4.35 44.70
N ALA A 900 8.05 -5.44 44.39
CA ALA A 900 8.20 -6.59 45.27
C ALA A 900 9.62 -7.17 45.21
N ARG A 901 10.04 -7.82 46.29
CA ARG A 901 11.30 -8.56 46.35
C ARG A 901 11.03 -10.01 46.72
N ILE A 902 11.53 -10.93 45.89
CA ILE A 902 11.36 -12.38 46.06
C ILE A 902 12.71 -12.97 46.41
N ARG A 903 12.85 -13.54 47.62
CA ARG A 903 14.13 -14.12 48.07
C ARG A 903 14.21 -15.61 47.72
N PRO A 904 15.38 -16.11 47.26
CA PRO A 904 15.57 -17.52 46.97
C PRO A 904 15.70 -18.33 48.26
N VAL A 905 15.04 -19.48 48.31
CA VAL A 905 15.19 -20.48 49.37
C VAL A 905 15.95 -21.68 48.78
N PRO A 906 16.95 -22.25 49.49
CA PRO A 906 17.64 -23.44 49.01
C PRO A 906 16.66 -24.60 48.80
N ALA A 907 16.79 -25.31 47.68
CA ALA A 907 16.13 -26.60 47.51
C ALA A 907 16.69 -27.56 48.56
N THR A 908 15.98 -27.75 49.66
CA THR A 908 16.43 -28.61 50.76
C THR A 908 16.30 -30.07 50.32
N GLY A 909 17.44 -30.75 50.19
CA GLY A 909 17.48 -32.21 50.08
C GLY A 909 16.95 -32.82 51.37
N SER A 910 15.93 -33.67 51.27
CA SER A 910 15.46 -34.49 52.38
C SER A 910 16.21 -35.82 52.37
N GLU A 911 17.00 -36.07 53.40
CA GLU A 911 17.45 -37.40 53.82
C GLU A 911 16.76 -37.76 55.15
N SER A 912 16.25 -38.99 55.19
CA SER A 912 15.58 -39.73 56.27
C SER A 912 16.39 -39.75 57.59
N ALA A 913 15.93 -40.18 58.78
CA ALA A 913 14.83 -41.00 59.26
C ALA A 913 14.76 -40.77 60.79
N ASP A 914 13.62 -41.01 61.46
CA ASP A 914 13.37 -42.25 62.21
C ASP A 914 12.06 -42.11 63.03
N SER A 915 11.56 -43.27 63.41
CA SER A 915 10.20 -43.69 63.61
C SER A 915 9.83 -43.83 65.08
N THR A 916 8.55 -43.60 65.41
CA THR A 916 7.87 -44.36 66.48
C THR A 916 6.36 -44.44 66.19
N GLU A 917 5.95 -45.63 65.77
CA GLU A 917 4.59 -46.20 65.70
C GLU A 917 4.05 -46.42 67.16
N THR A 918 2.77 -46.45 67.56
CA THR A 918 1.47 -46.72 66.94
C THR A 918 0.34 -46.27 67.90
N ALA A 919 -0.86 -46.06 67.33
CA ALA A 919 -2.21 -46.31 67.88
C ALA A 919 -3.08 -45.08 68.20
N ALA A 920 -3.96 -44.72 67.27
CA ALA A 920 -5.40 -44.94 67.43
C ALA A 920 -6.20 -44.36 66.24
N ALA A 921 -6.77 -45.28 65.45
CA ALA A 921 -8.02 -45.19 64.70
C ALA A 921 -8.39 -43.86 64.02
N LEU A 922 -8.18 -43.81 62.70
CA LEU A 922 -9.20 -43.41 61.72
C LEU A 922 -8.88 -44.14 60.41
N THR A 923 -9.74 -45.11 60.09
CA THR A 923 -9.72 -45.92 58.88
C THR A 923 -9.92 -45.03 57.64
N GLU A 924 -9.16 -45.33 56.58
CA GLU A 924 -9.29 -44.76 55.24
C GLU A 924 -10.74 -44.68 54.75
N PRO A 925 -11.04 -43.73 53.85
CA PRO A 925 -11.81 -44.05 52.69
C PRO A 925 -10.94 -44.03 51.43
N GLU A 926 -11.13 -45.11 50.67
CA GLU A 926 -10.81 -45.35 49.27
C GLU A 926 -11.04 -44.18 48.29
N PRO A 927 -10.50 -44.30 47.05
CA PRO A 927 -10.59 -43.27 46.01
C PRO A 927 -12.04 -43.03 45.56
N GLY A 928 -12.64 -41.96 46.08
CA GLY A 928 -13.95 -41.48 45.68
C GLY A 928 -13.85 -40.59 44.44
N ALA A 929 -14.28 -41.10 43.30
CA ALA A 929 -14.68 -40.31 42.15
C ALA A 929 -15.70 -39.25 42.58
N ALA A 930 -15.27 -37.99 42.72
CA ALA A 930 -16.17 -36.85 42.77
C ALA A 930 -16.48 -36.42 41.34
N SER A 931 -17.42 -37.14 40.73
CA SER A 931 -18.28 -36.66 39.67
C SER A 931 -18.93 -35.34 40.10
N GLY A 932 -18.25 -34.21 39.88
CA GLY A 932 -18.84 -32.90 40.06
C GLY A 932 -20.00 -32.77 39.09
N SER A 933 -21.21 -32.50 39.56
CA SER A 933 -22.42 -32.37 38.75
C SER A 933 -22.72 -30.89 38.47
N GLY A 934 -21.73 -30.21 37.87
CA GLY A 934 -21.78 -28.79 37.48
C GLY A 934 -21.60 -28.57 35.97
N LEU A 935 -21.71 -27.31 35.50
CA LEU A 935 -21.45 -26.93 34.10
C LEU A 935 -20.03 -27.28 33.63
N LEU A 936 -19.05 -27.31 34.54
CA LEU A 936 -17.66 -27.71 34.27
C LEU A 936 -17.41 -29.22 34.44
N SER A 937 -18.46 -30.01 34.66
CA SER A 937 -18.35 -31.47 34.70
C SER A 937 -18.06 -32.04 33.31
N ALA A 938 -17.56 -33.27 33.24
CA ALA A 938 -17.39 -33.97 31.96
C ALA A 938 -18.70 -33.98 31.14
N TRP A 939 -19.85 -34.12 31.79
CA TRP A 939 -21.17 -34.06 31.16
C TRP A 939 -21.60 -32.63 30.78
N GLY A 940 -21.24 -31.64 31.60
CA GLY A 940 -21.48 -30.22 31.35
C GLY A 940 -20.71 -29.71 30.13
N LEU A 941 -19.42 -30.07 30.05
CA LEU A 941 -18.54 -29.75 28.93
C LEU A 941 -18.93 -30.49 27.65
N LEU A 942 -19.33 -31.76 27.74
CA LEU A 942 -19.76 -32.53 26.56
C LEU A 942 -21.08 -31.99 25.98
N GLY A 943 -22.07 -31.69 26.83
CA GLY A 943 -23.31 -31.05 26.38
C GLY A 943 -23.09 -29.63 25.85
N GLY A 944 -22.21 -28.85 26.50
CA GLY A 944 -21.85 -27.49 26.10
C GLY A 944 -21.10 -27.42 24.78
N GLY A 945 -20.16 -28.34 24.56
CA GLY A 945 -19.44 -28.47 23.29
C GLY A 945 -20.40 -28.72 22.13
N CYS A 946 -21.30 -29.71 22.25
CA CYS A 946 -22.30 -29.99 21.22
C CYS A 946 -23.22 -28.79 20.93
N PHE A 947 -23.70 -28.11 21.98
CA PHE A 947 -24.62 -26.97 21.83
C PHE A 947 -23.94 -25.74 21.21
N LEU A 948 -22.69 -25.43 21.61
CA LEU A 948 -21.91 -24.33 21.04
C LEU A 948 -21.54 -24.59 19.57
N SER A 949 -21.18 -25.82 19.22
CA SER A 949 -20.97 -26.19 17.82
C SER A 949 -22.25 -26.03 17.00
N ALA A 950 -23.42 -26.37 17.56
CA ALA A 950 -24.69 -26.19 16.87
C ALA A 950 -25.02 -24.70 16.65
N LEU A 951 -24.76 -23.83 17.64
CA LEU A 951 -24.90 -22.37 17.49
C LEU A 951 -23.97 -21.81 16.41
N PHE A 952 -22.71 -22.23 16.40
CA PHE A 952 -21.72 -21.80 15.41
C PHE A 952 -22.13 -22.22 13.99
N PHE A 953 -22.38 -23.51 13.77
CA PHE A 953 -22.76 -24.01 12.44
C PHE A 953 -24.15 -23.55 11.99
N GLY A 954 -25.08 -23.36 12.93
CA GLY A 954 -26.41 -22.80 12.66
C GLY A 954 -26.35 -21.32 12.24
N GLY A 955 -25.59 -20.50 12.97
CA GLY A 955 -25.38 -19.08 12.65
C GLY A 955 -24.62 -18.89 11.34
N TYR A 956 -23.53 -19.64 11.14
CA TYR A 956 -22.76 -19.63 9.89
C TYR A 956 -23.63 -20.07 8.71
N GLY A 957 -24.40 -21.15 8.87
CA GLY A 957 -25.34 -21.62 7.86
C GLY A 957 -26.39 -20.58 7.51
N MET A 958 -26.93 -19.85 8.50
CA MET A 958 -27.92 -18.81 8.27
C MET A 958 -27.36 -17.61 7.50
N VAL A 959 -26.15 -17.14 7.84
CA VAL A 959 -25.45 -16.08 7.10
C VAL A 959 -25.25 -16.48 5.64
N ARG A 960 -24.89 -17.75 5.38
CA ARG A 960 -24.75 -18.26 4.00
C ARG A 960 -26.10 -18.38 3.27
N THR A 961 -27.16 -18.83 3.95
CA THR A 961 -28.52 -18.91 3.38
C THR A 961 -29.03 -17.53 2.95
N VAL A 962 -28.88 -16.50 3.79
CA VAL A 962 -29.25 -15.12 3.45
C VAL A 962 -28.41 -14.59 2.28
N ARG A 963 -27.17 -15.06 2.13
CA ARG A 963 -26.27 -14.71 1.02
C ARG A 963 -26.44 -15.61 -0.22
N SER A 964 -27.45 -16.50 -0.27
CA SER A 964 -27.68 -17.48 -1.36
C SER A 964 -26.45 -18.36 -1.68
N GLN A 965 -25.64 -18.68 -0.67
CA GLN A 965 -24.44 -19.51 -0.81
C GLN A 965 -24.71 -20.95 -0.36
N PRO A 966 -24.02 -21.96 -0.93
CA PRO A 966 -24.15 -23.36 -0.52
C PRO A 966 -23.73 -23.55 0.94
N VAL A 967 -24.60 -24.23 1.70
CA VAL A 967 -24.42 -24.47 3.13
C VAL A 967 -23.61 -25.76 3.34
N PRO A 968 -22.50 -25.73 4.10
CA PRO A 968 -21.61 -26.88 4.23
C PRO A 968 -22.20 -28.05 5.03
N LEU A 969 -23.22 -27.80 5.84
CA LEU A 969 -23.88 -28.80 6.68
C LEU A 969 -25.40 -28.74 6.48
N ARG A 970 -26.03 -29.90 6.37
CA ARG A 970 -27.49 -30.01 6.31
C ARG A 970 -28.08 -29.52 7.64
N GLY A 971 -29.14 -28.70 7.59
CA GLY A 971 -29.79 -28.18 8.80
C GLY A 971 -30.24 -29.26 9.79
N LEU A 972 -30.59 -30.46 9.31
CA LEU A 972 -30.90 -31.63 10.14
C LEU A 972 -29.74 -32.02 11.07
N PHE A 973 -28.50 -31.92 10.61
CA PHE A 973 -27.32 -32.26 11.42
C PHE A 973 -27.11 -31.26 12.56
N VAL A 974 -27.35 -29.98 12.29
CA VAL A 974 -27.28 -28.90 13.29
C VAL A 974 -28.37 -29.08 14.37
N GLN A 975 -29.60 -29.42 13.95
CA GLN A 975 -30.70 -29.74 14.87
C GLN A 975 -30.38 -30.97 15.75
N LEU A 976 -29.76 -32.00 15.17
CA LEU A 976 -29.37 -33.20 15.89
C LEU A 976 -28.27 -32.88 16.92
N LEU A 977 -27.30 -32.04 16.57
CA LEU A 977 -26.20 -31.65 17.45
C LEU A 977 -26.68 -30.84 18.66
N ALA A 978 -27.59 -29.88 18.45
CA ALA A 978 -28.23 -29.14 19.55
C ALA A 978 -29.09 -30.08 20.42
N GLY A 979 -29.87 -30.96 19.79
CA GLY A 979 -30.68 -31.95 20.49
C GLY A 979 -29.85 -32.90 21.35
N VAL A 980 -28.70 -33.36 20.86
CA VAL A 980 -27.75 -34.19 21.63
C VAL A 980 -27.18 -33.41 22.81
N GLY A 981 -26.78 -32.15 22.65
CA GLY A 981 -26.29 -31.33 23.76
C GLY A 981 -27.32 -31.15 24.86
N ILE A 982 -28.57 -30.85 24.50
CA ILE A 982 -29.70 -30.70 25.43
C ILE A 982 -30.03 -32.04 26.10
N LEU A 983 -30.04 -33.15 25.36
CA LEU A 983 -30.30 -34.49 25.89
C LEU A 983 -29.22 -34.92 26.88
N VAL A 984 -27.95 -34.64 26.60
CA VAL A 984 -26.83 -34.90 27.50
C VAL A 984 -27.04 -34.19 28.84
N TRP A 985 -27.45 -32.92 28.81
CA TRP A 985 -27.76 -32.17 30.03
C TRP A 985 -29.03 -32.65 30.75
N LEU A 986 -30.07 -33.08 30.03
CA LEU A 986 -31.27 -33.67 30.63
C LEU A 986 -30.96 -35.00 31.33
N VAL A 987 -30.26 -35.92 30.67
CA VAL A 987 -29.91 -37.23 31.22
C VAL A 987 -28.95 -37.09 32.40
N ALA A 988 -27.90 -36.27 32.27
CA ALA A 988 -26.97 -36.01 33.37
C ALA A 988 -27.65 -35.29 34.54
N GLY A 989 -28.63 -34.44 34.26
CA GLY A 989 -29.39 -33.71 35.27
C GLY A 989 -30.32 -34.59 36.09
N VAL A 990 -30.95 -35.60 35.47
CA VAL A 990 -31.79 -36.60 36.15
C VAL A 990 -30.96 -37.50 37.08
N VAL A 991 -29.69 -37.74 36.76
CA VAL A 991 -28.80 -38.65 37.50
C VAL A 991 -27.95 -37.93 38.58
N GLY A 992 -27.71 -36.61 38.47
CA GLY A 992 -26.77 -35.98 39.42
C GLY A 992 -26.90 -34.48 39.72
N SER A 993 -27.72 -33.68 39.01
CA SER A 993 -27.80 -32.23 39.27
C SER A 993 -29.02 -31.54 38.64
N THR A 994 -29.85 -30.94 39.49
CA THR A 994 -30.96 -30.06 39.08
C THR A 994 -30.51 -28.82 38.30
N ARG A 995 -29.24 -28.40 38.39
CA ARG A 995 -28.72 -27.24 37.64
C ARG A 995 -28.55 -27.56 36.15
N LEU A 996 -28.17 -28.80 35.79
CA LEU A 996 -28.05 -29.20 34.37
C LEU A 996 -29.42 -29.34 33.71
N VAL A 997 -30.46 -29.75 34.45
CA VAL A 997 -31.85 -29.75 33.96
C VAL A 997 -32.32 -28.32 33.64
N PHE A 998 -32.00 -27.35 34.50
CA PHE A 998 -32.30 -25.94 34.25
C PHE A 998 -31.59 -25.41 33.00
N VAL A 999 -30.29 -25.71 32.85
CA VAL A 999 -29.50 -25.35 31.65
C VAL A 999 -30.11 -25.96 30.39
N ALA A 1000 -30.52 -27.23 30.43
CA ALA A 1000 -31.17 -27.89 29.30
C ALA A 1000 -32.51 -27.22 28.94
N GLY A 1001 -33.31 -26.80 29.93
CA GLY A 1001 -34.56 -26.08 29.70
C GLY A 1001 -34.36 -24.71 29.03
N VAL A 1002 -33.38 -23.93 29.52
CA VAL A 1002 -33.03 -22.63 28.92
C VAL A 1002 -32.47 -22.79 27.51
N ALA A 1003 -31.56 -23.75 27.31
CA ALA A 1003 -30.97 -24.05 26.01
C ALA A 1003 -32.02 -24.52 24.99
N GLY A 1004 -32.98 -25.35 25.42
CA GLY A 1004 -34.10 -25.80 24.59
C GLY A 1004 -35.00 -24.63 24.16
N ALA A 1005 -35.37 -23.75 25.09
CA ALA A 1005 -36.18 -22.57 24.78
C ALA A 1005 -35.47 -21.62 23.79
N LEU A 1006 -34.18 -21.36 24.03
CA LEU A 1006 -33.34 -20.55 23.14
C LEU A 1006 -33.27 -21.15 21.73
N TRP A 1007 -33.05 -22.47 21.63
CA TRP A 1007 -32.88 -23.14 20.35
C TRP A 1007 -34.16 -23.17 19.51
N VAL A 1008 -35.32 -23.37 20.15
CA VAL A 1008 -36.64 -23.27 19.51
C VAL A 1008 -36.88 -21.84 18.99
N GLY A 1009 -36.55 -20.82 19.80
CA GLY A 1009 -36.66 -19.42 19.40
C GLY A 1009 -35.78 -19.07 18.18
N LEU A 1010 -34.51 -19.48 18.20
CA LEU A 1010 -33.57 -19.26 17.09
C LEU A 1010 -34.01 -20.01 15.82
N THR A 1011 -34.51 -21.23 15.95
CA THR A 1011 -35.03 -22.01 14.81
C THR A 1011 -36.28 -21.36 14.20
N ALA A 1012 -37.18 -20.82 15.02
CA ALA A 1012 -38.36 -20.10 14.54
C ALA A 1012 -37.99 -18.80 13.81
N ILE A 1013 -37.01 -18.05 14.33
CA ILE A 1013 -36.47 -16.85 13.65
C ILE A 1013 -35.82 -17.25 12.31
N ALA A 1014 -35.01 -18.31 12.30
CA ALA A 1014 -34.38 -18.80 11.08
C ALA A 1014 -35.42 -19.21 10.02
N TYR A 1015 -36.48 -19.91 10.42
CA TYR A 1015 -37.58 -20.28 9.52
C TYR A 1015 -38.32 -19.06 8.96
N LEU A 1016 -38.59 -18.04 9.80
CA LEU A 1016 -39.23 -16.78 9.35
C LEU A 1016 -38.37 -15.98 8.37
N VAL A 1017 -37.04 -15.98 8.56
CA VAL A 1017 -36.13 -15.29 7.65
C VAL A 1017 -36.00 -16.07 6.33
N ALA A 1018 -35.88 -17.40 6.39
CA ALA A 1018 -35.74 -18.25 5.19
C ALA A 1018 -37.01 -18.36 4.35
N THR A 1019 -38.20 -18.06 4.90
CA THR A 1019 -39.47 -18.04 4.16
C THR A 1019 -39.82 -16.66 3.58
N ARG A 1020 -39.02 -15.63 3.90
CA ARG A 1020 -39.18 -14.25 3.38
C ARG A 1020 -38.17 -13.87 2.29
N THR A 1021 -37.11 -14.66 2.13
CA THR A 1021 -36.14 -14.62 1.02
C THR A 1021 -36.55 -15.63 -0.03
#